data_AF-A0A5C6BJQ7-F1
#
_entry.id   AF-A0A5C6BJQ7-F1
#
_cell.length_a   1.000
_cell.length_b   1.000
_cell.length_c   1.000
_cell.angle_alpha   90.00
_cell.angle_beta   90.00
_cell.angle_gamma   90.00
#
_symmetry.space_group_name_H-M   'P 1'
#
loop_
_entity.id
_entity.type
_entity.pdbx_description
1 polymer ?
#
loop_
_entity_poly.entity_id
_entity_poly.type
_entity_poly.pdbx_seq_one_letter_code
_entity_poly.pdbx_strand_id
1 'polypeptide(L)'
;MSERNENSSDVNAVVNPWSIGQTAEFELWQRGRDATRRRLSSAVTAGFLYLMAALVVGAYLILMVAAVARGAVVMDGWNATAIDLSWTTQIVWCYGGLALLAIIFYPLLLLLIHGRLPSPLSRCMRMFPGIGSTMRMVELGDFCQSMYQSLAQSQTYEQAFTQASNNARDAGLRQWAHAAACRLETGQSLAGVLRSTPVRDQPLPAILAFVQSDISQSDTLRVWHHAAEECHLQSQRRLKRTTQAISVSCMLAAVFLAAFGMLMAATITHRMLQGWSMLTYSPSYTIKWLAEMGISEWALIPIALGILLVATLLRGVNRISRDRGSGRWRWLLPAVLTCAEWSLWGLGLMALVVGLPHPITIVLAVMIIASLVIAGRWRQRDEVESLNPWLRLATDTNMSIPVLVESLADGFQGRLAEQARSFAARMKRGESMVAAVRRSQLPVHADTLAALAISPANLVGQEATRRPSEAPHRTRTRRQIVSGDDSTSQSPVLVSEQFVYVVATVLLAWLISRMVRSVTLPFFTSLADEFFNLKDFATPGLDLTVMVGNVVVTVMVVWLLAAFSIAELPLWMVRWVPWFGRLAIDRWRCGVLRTIAHGVRGHQSASEILQFASATTPVRWIRRGCETAKQSVDHGVGLAASLRRAQFIAAREESWLNSAEKNAVLAETIEQIVDNIRRRQTLLWKVRKSWLVPLATVGVGIYVLVHGVVVFQFLSRVIGWNA
;
A
#
# COMPACT_ATOMS: atom_id res chain seq x y z
N MET A 1 -12.84 2.23 -62.96
CA MET A 1 -14.25 2.48 -62.58
C MET A 1 -14.58 1.56 -61.42
N SER A 2 -14.82 2.13 -60.25
CA SER A 2 -15.39 1.45 -59.07
C SER A 2 -16.17 2.54 -58.35
N GLU A 3 -17.50 2.46 -58.39
CA GLU A 3 -18.36 3.53 -57.91
C GLU A 3 -18.31 3.60 -56.38
N ARG A 4 -17.85 4.75 -55.89
CA ARG A 4 -17.83 5.03 -54.46
C ARG A 4 -19.26 5.37 -54.04
N ASN A 5 -19.91 4.41 -53.39
CA ASN A 5 -21.29 4.55 -52.95
C ASN A 5 -21.36 5.55 -51.77
N GLU A 6 -21.57 6.83 -52.06
CA GLU A 6 -21.66 7.92 -51.07
C GLU A 6 -23.09 8.11 -50.51
N ASN A 7 -24.04 7.26 -50.91
CA ASN A 7 -25.44 7.35 -50.47
C ASN A 7 -25.73 6.71 -49.11
N SER A 8 -26.60 7.36 -48.34
CA SER A 8 -27.14 6.96 -47.02
C SER A 8 -26.21 7.07 -45.80
N SER A 9 -25.40 8.14 -45.75
CA SER A 9 -24.95 8.69 -44.46
C SER A 9 -25.99 9.62 -43.81
N ASP A 10 -27.28 9.30 -43.94
CA ASP A 10 -28.31 9.67 -42.96
C ASP A 10 -28.05 8.91 -41.66
N VAL A 11 -26.91 9.24 -41.04
CA VAL A 11 -26.60 8.88 -39.67
C VAL A 11 -27.65 9.58 -38.84
N ASN A 12 -28.70 8.85 -38.48
CA ASN A 12 -29.61 9.21 -37.40
C ASN A 12 -28.73 9.61 -36.22
N ALA A 13 -28.56 10.92 -36.03
CA ALA A 13 -27.72 11.48 -35.00
C ALA A 13 -28.46 11.23 -33.70
N VAL A 14 -28.24 10.03 -33.13
CA VAL A 14 -28.84 9.59 -31.88
C VAL A 14 -28.55 10.66 -30.87
N VAL A 15 -29.57 11.49 -30.58
CA VAL A 15 -29.44 12.68 -29.75
C VAL A 15 -28.99 12.20 -28.39
N ASN A 16 -27.70 12.37 -28.13
CA ASN A 16 -27.05 11.72 -27.01
C ASN A 16 -27.68 12.33 -25.74
N PRO A 17 -28.44 11.58 -24.92
CA PRO A 17 -29.25 12.15 -23.84
C PRO A 17 -28.38 12.70 -22.69
N TRP A 18 -27.07 12.59 -22.82
CA TRP A 18 -26.05 12.96 -21.86
C TRP A 18 -25.56 14.38 -22.09
N SER A 19 -25.53 15.17 -21.01
CA SER A 19 -24.83 16.46 -21.05
C SER A 19 -23.35 16.26 -21.38
N ILE A 20 -22.74 17.24 -22.08
CA ILE A 20 -21.30 17.25 -22.43
C ILE A 20 -20.43 16.94 -21.21
N GLY A 21 -20.82 17.44 -20.02
CA GLY A 21 -20.13 17.16 -18.77
C GLY A 21 -20.20 15.69 -18.32
N GLN A 22 -21.33 15.00 -18.50
CA GLN A 22 -21.44 13.56 -18.20
C GLN A 22 -20.64 12.72 -19.19
N THR A 23 -20.65 13.06 -20.49
CA THR A 23 -19.81 12.40 -21.50
C THR A 23 -18.32 12.55 -21.17
N ALA A 24 -17.86 13.76 -20.84
CA ALA A 24 -16.49 14.01 -20.41
C ALA A 24 -16.12 13.24 -19.12
N GLU A 25 -17.05 13.08 -18.19
CA GLU A 25 -16.86 12.31 -16.96
C GLU A 25 -16.72 10.80 -17.23
N PHE A 26 -17.54 10.24 -18.11
CA PHE A 26 -17.38 8.86 -18.58
C PHE A 26 -16.06 8.61 -19.30
N GLU A 27 -15.60 9.56 -20.11
CA GLU A 27 -14.27 9.52 -20.71
C GLU A 27 -13.17 9.56 -19.66
N LEU A 28 -13.26 10.42 -18.64
CA LEU A 28 -12.29 10.48 -17.54
C LEU A 28 -12.23 9.15 -16.77
N TRP A 29 -13.38 8.54 -16.48
CA TRP A 29 -13.49 7.23 -15.84
C TRP A 29 -12.86 6.12 -16.68
N GLN A 30 -13.14 6.07 -18.00
CA GLN A 30 -12.54 5.12 -18.93
C GLN A 30 -11.02 5.31 -19.04
N ARG A 31 -10.55 6.55 -19.28
CA ARG A 31 -9.13 6.92 -19.30
C ARG A 31 -8.44 6.53 -17.99
N GLY A 32 -9.12 6.70 -16.85
CA GLY A 32 -8.66 6.28 -15.52
C GLY A 32 -8.46 4.77 -15.39
N ARG A 33 -9.40 3.95 -15.87
CA ARG A 33 -9.25 2.47 -15.90
C ARG A 33 -8.12 2.03 -16.82
N ASP A 34 -7.99 2.61 -18.01
CA ASP A 34 -6.97 2.19 -18.97
C ASP A 34 -5.57 2.75 -18.62
N ALA A 35 -5.48 3.88 -17.91
CA ALA A 35 -4.26 4.30 -17.21
C ALA A 35 -3.91 3.35 -16.06
N THR A 36 -4.90 2.87 -15.31
CA THR A 36 -4.73 1.90 -14.22
C THR A 36 -4.18 0.56 -14.73
N ARG A 37 -4.77 0.01 -15.80
CA ARG A 37 -4.29 -1.21 -16.48
C ARG A 37 -2.86 -1.03 -16.99
N ARG A 38 -2.58 0.05 -17.74
CA ARG A 38 -1.23 0.33 -18.29
C ARG A 38 -0.15 0.47 -17.20
N ARG A 39 -0.43 1.20 -16.12
CA ARG A 39 0.51 1.34 -14.99
C ARG A 39 0.75 0.03 -14.27
N LEU A 40 -0.29 -0.80 -14.08
CA LEU A 40 -0.11 -2.09 -13.42
C LEU A 40 0.67 -3.07 -14.31
N SER A 41 0.41 -3.12 -15.62
CA SER A 41 1.22 -3.87 -16.58
C SER A 41 2.68 -3.43 -16.52
N SER A 42 2.96 -2.12 -16.58
CA SER A 42 4.33 -1.58 -16.52
C SER A 42 5.05 -1.95 -15.22
N ALA A 43 4.37 -1.88 -14.06
CA ALA A 43 4.96 -2.29 -12.78
C ALA A 43 5.24 -3.80 -12.71
N VAL A 44 4.36 -4.64 -13.27
CA VAL A 44 4.56 -6.09 -13.36
C VAL A 44 5.72 -6.43 -14.30
N THR A 45 5.81 -5.78 -15.48
CA THR A 45 6.92 -5.96 -16.43
C THR A 45 8.25 -5.54 -15.81
N ALA A 46 8.33 -4.39 -15.13
CA ALA A 46 9.54 -3.96 -14.45
C ALA A 46 9.94 -4.96 -13.34
N GLY A 47 8.99 -5.42 -12.52
CA GLY A 47 9.23 -6.42 -11.49
C GLY A 47 9.73 -7.76 -12.05
N PHE A 48 9.16 -8.22 -13.18
CA PHE A 48 9.62 -9.40 -13.91
C PHE A 48 11.06 -9.25 -14.42
N LEU A 49 11.40 -8.11 -15.03
CA LEU A 49 12.76 -7.85 -15.54
C LEU A 49 13.80 -7.85 -14.42
N TYR A 50 13.52 -7.21 -13.27
CA TYR A 50 14.41 -7.26 -12.11
C TYR A 50 14.59 -8.68 -11.56
N LEU A 51 13.51 -9.46 -11.49
CA LEU A 51 13.57 -10.85 -11.02
C LEU A 51 14.41 -11.73 -11.95
N MET A 52 14.19 -11.62 -13.27
CA MET A 52 14.95 -12.36 -14.27
C MET A 52 16.44 -11.98 -14.26
N ALA A 53 16.77 -10.68 -14.16
CA ALA A 53 18.15 -10.22 -14.08
C ALA A 53 18.86 -10.79 -12.84
N ALA A 54 18.22 -10.78 -11.67
CA ALA A 54 18.78 -11.36 -10.46
C ALA A 54 18.96 -12.88 -10.53
N LEU A 55 18.02 -13.61 -11.16
CA LEU A 55 18.14 -15.05 -11.38
C LEU A 55 19.32 -15.37 -12.32
N VAL A 56 19.46 -14.64 -13.42
CA VAL A 56 20.57 -14.82 -14.37
C VAL A 56 21.93 -14.50 -13.72
N VAL A 57 22.04 -13.37 -13.01
CA VAL A 57 23.28 -12.98 -12.31
C VAL A 57 23.65 -13.98 -11.22
N GLY A 58 22.68 -14.42 -10.41
CA GLY A 58 22.92 -15.41 -9.36
C GLY A 58 23.38 -16.76 -9.91
N ALA A 59 22.70 -17.28 -10.94
CA ALA A 59 23.09 -18.52 -11.60
C ALA A 59 24.47 -18.41 -12.28
N TYR A 60 24.76 -17.30 -12.95
CA TYR A 60 26.06 -17.05 -13.58
C TYR A 60 27.20 -17.04 -12.56
N LEU A 61 27.05 -16.35 -11.42
CA LEU A 61 28.07 -16.31 -10.38
C LEU A 61 28.36 -17.71 -9.80
N ILE A 62 27.31 -18.50 -9.53
CA ILE A 62 27.47 -19.89 -9.05
C ILE A 62 28.19 -20.74 -10.12
N LEU A 63 27.80 -20.62 -11.39
CA LEU A 63 28.44 -21.36 -12.49
C LEU A 63 29.90 -20.97 -12.70
N MET A 64 30.25 -19.69 -12.59
CA MET A 64 31.64 -19.22 -12.72
C MET A 64 32.53 -19.75 -11.61
N VAL A 65 32.09 -19.67 -10.33
CA VAL A 65 32.87 -20.23 -9.23
C VAL A 65 32.92 -21.75 -9.30
N ALA A 66 31.82 -22.42 -9.67
CA ALA A 66 31.83 -23.87 -9.89
C ALA A 66 32.75 -24.27 -11.06
N ALA A 67 32.91 -23.45 -12.10
CA ALA A 67 33.85 -23.71 -13.19
C ALA A 67 35.31 -23.56 -12.73
N VAL A 68 35.62 -22.54 -11.92
CA VAL A 68 36.94 -22.39 -11.27
C VAL A 68 37.23 -23.53 -10.28
N ALA A 69 36.20 -24.10 -9.66
CA ALA A 69 36.31 -25.26 -8.77
C ALA A 69 36.49 -26.61 -9.50
N ARG A 70 36.23 -26.71 -10.81
CA ARG A 70 36.42 -27.97 -11.55
C ARG A 70 37.91 -28.29 -11.66
N GLY A 71 38.30 -29.44 -11.14
CA GLY A 71 39.70 -29.86 -11.06
C GLY A 71 40.41 -29.37 -9.78
N ALA A 72 39.74 -28.60 -8.92
CA ALA A 72 40.24 -28.39 -7.57
C ALA A 72 40.08 -29.67 -6.74
N VAL A 73 41.17 -30.07 -6.10
CA VAL A 73 41.28 -31.26 -5.25
C VAL A 73 41.45 -30.80 -3.80
N VAL A 74 40.72 -31.42 -2.89
CA VAL A 74 40.90 -31.29 -1.44
C VAL A 74 41.65 -32.51 -0.96
N MET A 75 42.75 -32.29 -0.24
CA MET A 75 43.45 -33.38 0.45
C MET A 75 42.72 -33.69 1.75
N ASP A 76 42.12 -34.87 1.85
CA ASP A 76 41.63 -35.42 3.11
C ASP A 76 42.69 -36.39 3.64
N GLY A 77 43.53 -35.90 4.55
CA GLY A 77 44.81 -36.52 4.88
C GLY A 77 45.74 -36.57 3.66
N TRP A 78 46.11 -37.77 3.23
CA TRP A 78 46.93 -38.00 2.03
C TRP A 78 46.10 -38.32 0.78
N ASN A 79 44.77 -38.44 0.90
CA ASN A 79 43.91 -38.80 -0.21
C ASN A 79 43.41 -37.56 -0.96
N ALA A 80 43.80 -37.47 -2.23
CA ALA A 80 43.27 -36.50 -3.18
C ALA A 80 41.78 -36.78 -3.47
N THR A 81 40.89 -35.99 -2.87
CA THR A 81 39.44 -36.05 -3.14
C THR A 81 39.02 -34.89 -4.04
N ALA A 82 38.33 -35.18 -5.14
CA ALA A 82 37.75 -34.14 -5.98
C ALA A 82 36.58 -33.46 -5.24
N ILE A 83 36.48 -32.13 -5.30
CA ILE A 83 35.35 -31.41 -4.71
C ILE A 83 34.06 -31.85 -5.41
N ASP A 84 33.10 -32.43 -4.67
CA ASP A 84 31.78 -32.67 -5.23
C ASP A 84 31.06 -31.34 -5.50
N LEU A 85 30.76 -31.12 -6.79
CA LEU A 85 30.05 -29.95 -7.31
C LEU A 85 28.60 -30.30 -7.74
N SER A 86 28.13 -31.54 -7.51
CA SER A 86 26.79 -32.00 -7.89
C SER A 86 25.69 -31.08 -7.35
N TRP A 87 25.80 -30.70 -6.07
CA TRP A 87 24.88 -29.77 -5.38
C TRP A 87 24.88 -28.36 -5.99
N THR A 88 26.01 -27.86 -6.51
CA THR A 88 26.05 -26.55 -7.18
C THR A 88 25.18 -26.56 -8.44
N THR A 89 25.21 -27.68 -9.16
CA THR A 89 24.40 -27.90 -10.36
C THR A 89 22.91 -27.97 -10.00
N GLN A 90 22.55 -28.62 -8.90
CA GLN A 90 21.17 -28.63 -8.38
C GLN A 90 20.64 -27.23 -8.03
N ILE A 91 21.47 -26.37 -7.43
CA ILE A 91 21.09 -24.97 -7.14
C ILE A 91 20.89 -24.19 -8.44
N VAL A 92 21.77 -24.34 -9.44
CA VAL A 92 21.58 -23.70 -10.75
C VAL A 92 20.28 -24.16 -11.43
N TRP A 93 19.93 -25.44 -11.34
CA TRP A 93 18.63 -25.95 -11.80
C TRP A 93 17.45 -25.35 -11.02
N CYS A 94 17.59 -25.11 -9.72
CA CYS A 94 16.57 -24.41 -8.92
C CYS A 94 16.36 -22.97 -9.42
N TYR A 95 17.43 -22.23 -9.71
CA TYR A 95 17.35 -20.90 -10.35
C TYR A 95 16.66 -20.97 -11.72
N GLY A 96 16.98 -21.98 -12.54
CA GLY A 96 16.32 -22.23 -13.82
C GLY A 96 14.82 -22.52 -13.69
N GLY A 97 14.42 -23.33 -12.70
CA GLY A 97 13.02 -23.61 -12.39
C GLY A 97 12.24 -22.38 -11.92
N LEU A 98 12.86 -21.53 -11.08
CA LEU A 98 12.29 -20.25 -10.67
C LEU A 98 12.12 -19.27 -11.85
N ALA A 99 13.09 -19.24 -12.78
CA ALA A 99 13.01 -18.43 -13.99
C ALA A 99 11.87 -18.92 -14.92
N LEU A 100 11.74 -20.23 -15.12
CA LEU A 100 10.63 -20.82 -15.89
C LEU A 100 9.26 -20.48 -15.27
N LEU A 101 9.13 -20.58 -13.94
CA LEU A 101 7.92 -20.20 -13.23
C LEU A 101 7.59 -18.71 -13.43
N ALA A 102 8.59 -17.82 -13.34
CA ALA A 102 8.41 -16.39 -13.61
C ALA A 102 7.95 -16.12 -15.06
N ILE A 103 8.52 -16.82 -16.04
CA ILE A 103 8.15 -16.73 -17.46
C ILE A 103 6.70 -17.19 -17.70
N ILE A 104 6.22 -18.22 -17.00
CA ILE A 104 4.82 -18.68 -17.11
C ILE A 104 3.86 -17.74 -16.38
N PHE A 105 4.26 -17.22 -15.22
CA PHE A 105 3.39 -16.40 -14.36
C PHE A 105 3.18 -14.98 -14.90
N TYR A 106 4.20 -14.40 -15.54
CA TYR A 106 4.14 -13.06 -16.15
C TYR A 106 3.00 -12.88 -17.18
N PRO A 107 2.84 -13.72 -18.23
CA PRO A 107 1.74 -13.58 -19.18
C PRO A 107 0.37 -13.86 -18.53
N LEU A 108 0.27 -14.75 -17.53
CA LEU A 108 -0.97 -14.97 -16.78
C LEU A 108 -1.39 -13.71 -16.01
N LEU A 109 -0.45 -12.99 -15.41
CA LEU A 109 -0.71 -11.67 -14.80
C LEU A 109 -1.14 -10.63 -15.83
N LEU A 110 -0.46 -10.55 -16.98
CA LEU A 110 -0.86 -9.61 -18.04
C LEU A 110 -2.26 -9.94 -18.58
N LEU A 111 -2.61 -11.20 -18.79
CA LEU A 111 -3.94 -11.63 -19.23
C LEU A 111 -5.02 -11.29 -18.19
N LEU A 112 -4.71 -11.42 -16.89
CA LEU A 112 -5.59 -10.95 -15.82
C LEU A 112 -5.80 -9.42 -15.90
N ILE A 113 -4.73 -8.64 -16.01
CA ILE A 113 -4.78 -7.16 -16.04
C ILE A 113 -5.59 -6.63 -17.24
N HIS A 114 -5.53 -7.33 -18.37
CA HIS A 114 -6.31 -6.96 -19.57
C HIS A 114 -7.71 -7.59 -19.62
N GLY A 115 -8.12 -8.38 -18.62
CA GLY A 115 -9.43 -9.04 -18.59
C GLY A 115 -9.62 -10.12 -19.66
N ARG A 116 -8.52 -10.75 -20.12
CA ARG A 116 -8.52 -11.79 -21.18
C ARG A 116 -8.34 -13.21 -20.63
N LEU A 117 -8.29 -13.37 -19.32
CA LEU A 117 -8.01 -14.66 -18.68
C LEU A 117 -9.29 -15.51 -18.52
N PRO A 118 -9.29 -16.82 -18.89
CA PRO A 118 -10.44 -17.71 -18.73
C PRO A 118 -11.01 -17.76 -17.30
N SER A 119 -12.32 -17.97 -17.16
CA SER A 119 -13.02 -17.89 -15.87
C SER A 119 -12.49 -18.79 -14.72
N PRO A 120 -11.97 -20.03 -14.91
CA PRO A 120 -11.36 -20.77 -13.81
C PRO A 120 -10.02 -20.16 -13.39
N LEU A 121 -9.21 -19.73 -14.36
CA LEU A 121 -7.91 -19.11 -14.13
C LEU A 121 -8.06 -17.71 -13.52
N SER A 122 -9.07 -16.92 -13.91
CA SER A 122 -9.32 -15.60 -13.33
C SER A 122 -9.71 -15.69 -11.84
N ARG A 123 -10.50 -16.69 -11.44
CA ARG A 123 -10.79 -16.98 -10.02
C ARG A 123 -9.52 -17.30 -9.23
N CYS A 124 -8.59 -18.06 -9.82
CA CYS A 124 -7.31 -18.40 -9.18
C CYS A 124 -6.37 -17.18 -9.11
N MET A 125 -6.19 -16.47 -10.23
CA MET A 125 -5.28 -15.33 -10.29
C MET A 125 -5.77 -14.11 -9.48
N ARG A 126 -7.06 -14.05 -9.13
CA ARG A 126 -7.61 -13.05 -8.17
C ARG A 126 -7.22 -13.29 -6.71
N MET A 127 -6.69 -14.46 -6.38
CA MET A 127 -6.14 -14.74 -5.06
C MET A 127 -4.89 -13.91 -4.78
N PHE A 128 -4.17 -13.47 -5.83
CA PHE A 128 -2.96 -12.68 -5.66
C PHE A 128 -3.26 -11.33 -4.98
N PRO A 129 -2.65 -11.06 -3.82
CA PRO A 129 -2.87 -9.83 -3.07
C PRO A 129 -2.41 -8.62 -3.89
N GLY A 130 -3.10 -7.49 -3.71
CA GLY A 130 -2.90 -6.32 -4.56
C GLY A 130 -3.59 -6.49 -5.92
N ILE A 131 -2.97 -7.20 -6.87
CA ILE A 131 -3.41 -7.26 -8.28
C ILE A 131 -4.87 -7.68 -8.41
N GLY A 132 -5.25 -8.80 -7.78
CA GLY A 132 -6.62 -9.30 -7.81
C GLY A 132 -7.65 -8.42 -7.10
N SER A 133 -7.22 -7.55 -6.18
CA SER A 133 -8.08 -6.58 -5.48
C SER A 133 -8.20 -5.26 -6.25
N THR A 134 -7.15 -4.84 -6.96
CA THR A 134 -7.17 -3.69 -7.88
C THR A 134 -8.04 -4.01 -9.10
N MET A 135 -7.87 -5.17 -9.74
CA MET A 135 -8.64 -5.52 -10.95
C MET A 135 -10.13 -5.72 -10.67
N ARG A 136 -10.50 -6.39 -9.57
CA ARG A 136 -11.90 -6.44 -9.13
C ARG A 136 -12.52 -5.04 -8.94
N MET A 137 -11.74 -4.07 -8.46
CA MET A 137 -12.21 -2.69 -8.29
C MET A 137 -12.41 -1.97 -9.63
N VAL A 138 -11.49 -2.18 -10.58
CA VAL A 138 -11.60 -1.64 -11.95
C VAL A 138 -12.85 -2.20 -12.65
N GLU A 139 -13.09 -3.50 -12.53
CA GLU A 139 -14.24 -4.21 -13.12
C GLU A 139 -15.55 -3.83 -12.44
N LEU A 140 -15.54 -3.62 -11.12
CA LEU A 140 -16.70 -3.10 -10.39
C LEU A 140 -17.03 -1.65 -10.80
N GLY A 141 -16.03 -0.86 -11.19
CA GLY A 141 -16.21 0.44 -11.83
C GLY A 141 -16.80 0.34 -13.25
N ASP A 142 -16.33 -0.60 -14.08
CA ASP A 142 -16.97 -0.94 -15.37
C ASP A 142 -18.47 -1.27 -15.16
N PHE A 143 -18.81 -2.09 -14.17
CA PHE A 143 -20.20 -2.45 -13.83
C PHE A 143 -21.03 -1.26 -13.30
N CYS A 144 -20.56 -0.53 -12.27
CA CYS A 144 -21.31 0.57 -11.67
C CYS A 144 -21.57 1.71 -12.68
N GLN A 145 -20.60 2.01 -13.56
CA GLN A 145 -20.81 2.96 -14.64
C GLN A 145 -21.91 2.49 -15.60
N SER A 146 -21.90 1.22 -16.02
CA SER A 146 -22.92 0.70 -16.94
C SER A 146 -24.32 0.69 -16.31
N MET A 147 -24.43 0.39 -15.02
CA MET A 147 -25.69 0.49 -14.26
C MET A 147 -26.20 1.92 -14.21
N TYR A 148 -25.34 2.89 -13.85
CA TYR A 148 -25.68 4.31 -13.87
C TYR A 148 -26.13 4.79 -15.27
N GLN A 149 -25.43 4.35 -16.31
CA GLN A 149 -25.75 4.72 -17.69
C GLN A 149 -27.14 4.22 -18.12
N SER A 150 -27.47 2.97 -17.80
CA SER A 150 -28.75 2.36 -18.14
C SER A 150 -29.91 3.01 -17.36
N LEU A 151 -29.74 3.22 -16.05
CA LEU A 151 -30.76 3.81 -15.18
C LEU A 151 -31.05 5.29 -15.49
N ALA A 152 -30.05 6.05 -15.94
CA ALA A 152 -30.23 7.42 -16.40
C ALA A 152 -30.97 7.51 -17.75
N GLN A 153 -30.99 6.43 -18.53
CA GLN A 153 -31.83 6.28 -19.73
C GLN A 153 -33.23 5.71 -19.37
N SER A 154 -33.60 5.70 -18.09
CA SER A 154 -34.86 5.16 -17.57
C SER A 154 -35.11 3.68 -17.90
N GLN A 155 -34.06 2.90 -18.18
CA GLN A 155 -34.17 1.46 -18.39
C GLN A 155 -34.53 0.74 -17.07
N THR A 156 -35.17 -0.42 -17.19
CA THR A 156 -35.44 -1.28 -16.02
C THR A 156 -34.14 -1.83 -15.45
N TYR A 157 -34.14 -2.24 -14.18
CA TYR A 157 -32.97 -2.88 -13.56
C TYR A 157 -32.52 -4.15 -14.33
N GLU A 158 -33.46 -4.94 -14.84
CA GLU A 158 -33.17 -6.14 -15.65
C GLU A 158 -32.37 -5.79 -16.92
N GLN A 159 -32.82 -4.77 -17.67
CA GLN A 159 -32.12 -4.26 -18.85
C GLN A 159 -30.74 -3.69 -18.46
N ALA A 160 -30.66 -2.93 -17.37
CA ALA A 160 -29.41 -2.38 -16.86
C ALA A 160 -28.40 -3.48 -16.47
N PHE A 161 -28.83 -4.55 -15.81
CA PHE A 161 -27.99 -5.70 -15.48
C PHE A 161 -27.56 -6.48 -16.73
N THR A 162 -28.44 -6.61 -17.72
CA THR A 162 -28.11 -7.22 -19.02
C THR A 162 -27.05 -6.41 -19.76
N GLN A 163 -27.23 -5.09 -19.89
CA GLN A 163 -26.26 -4.17 -20.50
C GLN A 163 -24.93 -4.16 -19.73
N ALA A 164 -24.97 -4.15 -18.39
CA ALA A 164 -23.78 -4.24 -17.56
C ALA A 164 -23.07 -5.60 -17.70
N SER A 165 -23.79 -6.70 -17.93
CA SER A 165 -23.16 -8.01 -18.20
C SER A 165 -22.41 -8.00 -19.55
N ASN A 166 -23.01 -7.44 -20.60
CA ASN A 166 -22.39 -7.31 -21.92
C ASN A 166 -21.13 -6.43 -21.88
N ASN A 167 -21.16 -5.35 -21.09
CA ASN A 167 -20.03 -4.43 -20.92
C ASN A 167 -18.94 -4.94 -19.94
N ALA A 168 -19.28 -5.83 -19.00
CA ALA A 168 -18.35 -6.35 -18.01
C ALA A 168 -17.25 -7.21 -18.66
N ARG A 169 -15.99 -6.76 -18.58
CA ARG A 169 -14.83 -7.51 -19.11
C ARG A 169 -14.56 -8.81 -18.33
N ASP A 170 -14.85 -8.84 -17.04
CA ASP A 170 -14.69 -10.04 -16.22
C ASP A 170 -15.77 -11.09 -16.51
N ALA A 171 -15.35 -12.30 -16.83
CA ALA A 171 -16.23 -13.46 -16.96
C ALA A 171 -17.03 -13.78 -15.68
N GLY A 172 -16.47 -13.57 -14.49
CA GLY A 172 -17.15 -13.82 -13.22
C GLY A 172 -18.30 -12.84 -12.95
N LEU A 173 -18.01 -11.55 -13.04
CA LEU A 173 -18.98 -10.46 -12.87
C LEU A 173 -20.02 -10.45 -14.01
N ARG A 174 -19.61 -10.76 -15.26
CA ARG A 174 -20.53 -10.98 -16.39
C ARG A 174 -21.50 -12.12 -16.12
N GLN A 175 -21.00 -13.29 -15.72
CA GLN A 175 -21.85 -14.45 -15.43
C GLN A 175 -22.82 -14.15 -14.28
N TRP A 176 -22.37 -13.46 -13.24
CA TRP A 176 -23.23 -13.02 -12.15
C TRP A 176 -24.26 -11.97 -12.59
N ALA A 177 -23.86 -10.94 -13.35
CA ALA A 177 -24.76 -9.88 -13.80
C ALA A 177 -25.86 -10.39 -14.76
N HIS A 178 -25.51 -11.36 -15.63
CA HIS A 178 -26.49 -12.03 -16.47
C HIS A 178 -27.47 -12.90 -15.65
N ALA A 179 -26.96 -13.72 -14.72
CA ALA A 179 -27.81 -14.49 -13.82
C ALA A 179 -28.65 -13.61 -12.86
N ALA A 180 -28.17 -12.40 -12.56
CA ALA A 180 -28.90 -11.37 -11.83
C ALA A 180 -30.04 -10.78 -12.65
N ALA A 181 -29.84 -10.50 -13.95
CA ALA A 181 -30.92 -10.06 -14.85
C ALA A 181 -32.07 -11.08 -14.89
N CYS A 182 -31.79 -12.36 -15.19
CA CYS A 182 -32.82 -13.41 -15.22
C CYS A 182 -33.52 -13.62 -13.85
N ARG A 183 -32.86 -13.28 -12.73
CA ARG A 183 -33.48 -13.30 -11.40
C ARG A 183 -34.42 -12.12 -11.17
N LEU A 184 -34.10 -10.94 -11.70
CA LEU A 184 -35.00 -9.78 -11.68
C LEU A 184 -36.21 -10.01 -12.59
N GLU A 185 -36.00 -10.56 -13.79
CA GLU A 185 -37.04 -10.98 -14.74
C GLU A 185 -38.02 -11.98 -14.10
N THR A 186 -37.52 -12.94 -13.30
CA THR A 186 -38.33 -13.88 -12.51
C THR A 186 -38.87 -13.31 -11.19
N GLY A 187 -38.81 -11.98 -10.99
CA GLY A 187 -39.44 -11.27 -9.87
C GLY A 187 -38.67 -11.30 -8.54
N GLN A 188 -37.40 -11.70 -8.51
CA GLN A 188 -36.60 -11.57 -7.28
C GLN A 188 -36.30 -10.10 -6.98
N SER A 189 -36.32 -9.73 -5.69
CA SER A 189 -35.99 -8.36 -5.29
C SER A 189 -34.53 -8.01 -5.56
N LEU A 190 -34.29 -6.76 -5.98
CA LEU A 190 -32.95 -6.23 -6.24
C LEU A 190 -32.02 -6.40 -5.03
N ALA A 191 -32.53 -6.25 -3.80
CA ALA A 191 -31.76 -6.52 -2.58
C ALA A 191 -31.30 -7.98 -2.46
N GLY A 192 -32.16 -8.95 -2.81
CA GLY A 192 -31.80 -10.37 -2.85
C GLY A 192 -30.73 -10.68 -3.91
N VAL A 193 -30.87 -10.06 -5.08
CA VAL A 193 -29.90 -10.18 -6.19
C VAL A 193 -28.54 -9.57 -5.81
N LEU A 194 -28.52 -8.35 -5.26
CA LEU A 194 -27.30 -7.68 -4.80
C LEU A 194 -26.61 -8.45 -3.66
N ARG A 195 -27.35 -9.04 -2.71
CA ARG A 195 -26.79 -9.93 -1.66
C ARG A 195 -26.06 -11.16 -2.22
N SER A 196 -26.39 -11.58 -3.44
CA SER A 196 -25.74 -12.72 -4.11
C SER A 196 -24.44 -12.36 -4.84
N THR A 197 -23.99 -11.11 -4.78
CA THR A 197 -22.76 -10.65 -5.47
C THR A 197 -21.51 -11.43 -5.03
N PRO A 198 -20.64 -11.83 -5.99
CA PRO A 198 -19.33 -12.39 -5.65
C PRO A 198 -18.34 -11.33 -5.14
N VAL A 199 -18.69 -10.02 -5.19
CA VAL A 199 -17.82 -8.92 -4.78
C VAL A 199 -18.39 -8.24 -3.52
N ARG A 200 -17.83 -8.59 -2.37
CA ARG A 200 -18.18 -7.99 -1.06
C ARG A 200 -17.54 -6.63 -0.82
N ASP A 201 -16.55 -6.25 -1.63
CA ASP A 201 -15.93 -4.93 -1.55
C ASP A 201 -16.99 -3.83 -1.78
N GLN A 202 -16.79 -2.68 -1.14
CA GLN A 202 -17.53 -1.46 -1.49
C GLN A 202 -17.40 -1.14 -3.00
N PRO A 203 -18.39 -0.47 -3.61
CA PRO A 203 -19.56 0.17 -3.00
C PRO A 203 -20.81 -0.72 -2.85
N LEU A 204 -20.83 -1.97 -3.32
CA LEU A 204 -22.07 -2.77 -3.40
C LEU A 204 -22.85 -2.91 -2.09
N PRO A 205 -22.24 -3.08 -0.89
CA PRO A 205 -22.98 -3.11 0.37
C PRO A 205 -23.67 -1.77 0.70
N ALA A 206 -23.10 -0.64 0.25
CA ALA A 206 -23.76 0.66 0.40
C ALA A 206 -25.06 0.69 -0.42
N ILE A 207 -24.96 0.39 -1.73
CA ILE A 207 -26.09 0.35 -2.66
C ILE A 207 -27.18 -0.60 -2.16
N LEU A 208 -26.80 -1.79 -1.69
CA LEU A 208 -27.71 -2.77 -1.11
C LEU A 208 -28.53 -2.21 0.06
N ALA A 209 -27.95 -1.32 0.87
CA ALA A 209 -28.64 -0.70 2.00
C ALA A 209 -29.55 0.46 1.56
N PHE A 210 -29.14 1.28 0.58
CA PHE A 210 -30.02 2.27 -0.05
C PHE A 210 -31.24 1.62 -0.71
N VAL A 211 -31.04 0.52 -1.44
CA VAL A 211 -32.13 -0.27 -2.08
C VAL A 211 -33.09 -0.88 -1.06
N GLN A 212 -32.67 -1.12 0.18
CA GLN A 212 -33.55 -1.58 1.28
C GLN A 212 -34.31 -0.45 1.98
N SER A 213 -34.07 0.82 1.59
CA SER A 213 -34.63 2.01 2.24
C SER A 213 -35.64 2.76 1.36
N ASP A 214 -36.14 2.12 0.30
CA ASP A 214 -37.17 2.63 -0.63
C ASP A 214 -36.94 4.08 -1.10
N ILE A 215 -35.70 4.39 -1.50
CA ILE A 215 -35.30 5.72 -1.95
C ILE A 215 -35.88 6.10 -3.32
N SER A 216 -35.97 7.40 -3.60
CA SER A 216 -36.47 7.93 -4.86
C SER A 216 -35.64 7.49 -6.08
N GLN A 217 -36.20 7.58 -7.29
CA GLN A 217 -35.47 7.26 -8.54
C GLN A 217 -34.29 8.23 -8.79
N SER A 218 -34.43 9.50 -8.44
CA SER A 218 -33.35 10.50 -8.58
C SER A 218 -32.22 10.24 -7.58
N ASP A 219 -32.54 9.85 -6.34
CA ASP A 219 -31.54 9.47 -5.35
C ASP A 219 -30.89 8.12 -5.68
N THR A 220 -31.65 7.18 -6.24
CA THR A 220 -31.11 5.93 -6.82
C THR A 220 -30.05 6.24 -7.87
N LEU A 221 -30.34 7.16 -8.79
CA LEU A 221 -29.41 7.60 -9.83
C LEU A 221 -28.15 8.26 -9.23
N ARG A 222 -28.30 9.07 -8.16
CA ARG A 222 -27.17 9.63 -7.40
C ARG A 222 -26.32 8.54 -6.71
N VAL A 223 -26.95 7.53 -6.11
CA VAL A 223 -26.26 6.40 -5.46
C VAL A 223 -25.43 5.59 -6.45
N TRP A 224 -25.96 5.31 -7.65
CA TRP A 224 -25.20 4.62 -8.70
C TRP A 224 -24.08 5.49 -9.31
N HIS A 225 -24.31 6.80 -9.45
CA HIS A 225 -23.27 7.76 -9.86
C HIS A 225 -22.11 7.78 -8.86
N HIS A 226 -22.40 7.97 -7.56
CA HIS A 226 -21.40 7.99 -6.50
C HIS A 226 -20.68 6.65 -6.35
N ALA A 227 -21.39 5.53 -6.54
CA ALA A 227 -20.78 4.20 -6.59
C ALA A 227 -19.76 4.07 -7.73
N ALA A 228 -20.07 4.57 -8.93
CA ALA A 228 -19.11 4.57 -10.03
C ALA A 228 -17.89 5.47 -9.72
N GLU A 229 -18.11 6.70 -9.24
CA GLU A 229 -17.03 7.62 -8.86
C GLU A 229 -16.09 7.00 -7.80
N GLU A 230 -16.63 6.49 -6.69
CA GLU A 230 -15.84 5.87 -5.63
C GLU A 230 -15.18 4.57 -6.10
N CYS A 231 -15.79 3.81 -7.04
CA CYS A 231 -15.10 2.71 -7.72
C CYS A 231 -13.82 3.16 -8.42
N HIS A 232 -13.90 4.27 -9.18
CA HIS A 232 -12.74 4.82 -9.87
C HIS A 232 -11.68 5.35 -8.90
N LEU A 233 -12.08 6.09 -7.85
CA LEU A 233 -11.16 6.59 -6.83
C LEU A 233 -10.47 5.44 -6.07
N GLN A 234 -11.21 4.44 -5.61
CA GLN A 234 -10.62 3.26 -4.96
C GLN A 234 -9.73 2.47 -5.92
N SER A 235 -10.07 2.34 -7.20
CA SER A 235 -9.20 1.66 -8.17
C SER A 235 -7.84 2.34 -8.28
N GLN A 236 -7.80 3.68 -8.28
CA GLN A 236 -6.56 4.46 -8.30
C GLN A 236 -5.80 4.38 -6.96
N ARG A 237 -6.49 4.49 -5.81
CA ARG A 237 -5.88 4.30 -4.48
C ARG A 237 -5.25 2.91 -4.40
N ARG A 238 -6.01 1.84 -4.66
CA ARG A 238 -5.54 0.44 -4.69
C ARG A 238 -4.40 0.22 -5.68
N LEU A 239 -4.48 0.77 -6.90
CA LEU A 239 -3.38 0.70 -7.88
C LEU A 239 -2.07 1.18 -7.26
N LYS A 240 -2.08 2.36 -6.65
CA LYS A 240 -0.90 2.97 -6.02
C LYS A 240 -0.25 2.06 -4.96
N ARG A 241 -1.08 1.37 -4.18
CA ARG A 241 -0.65 0.38 -3.17
C ARG A 241 -0.09 -0.87 -3.82
N THR A 242 -0.76 -1.38 -4.86
CA THR A 242 -0.38 -2.59 -5.58
C THR A 242 0.92 -2.39 -6.38
N THR A 243 1.10 -1.27 -7.09
CA THR A 243 2.34 -0.98 -7.82
C THR A 243 3.53 -0.86 -6.87
N GLN A 244 3.36 -0.20 -5.72
CA GLN A 244 4.40 -0.15 -4.69
C GLN A 244 4.70 -1.55 -4.13
N ALA A 245 3.67 -2.32 -3.77
CA ALA A 245 3.84 -3.66 -3.22
C ALA A 245 4.56 -4.59 -4.22
N ILE A 246 4.22 -4.54 -5.51
CA ILE A 246 4.92 -5.28 -6.57
C ILE A 246 6.36 -4.81 -6.69
N SER A 247 6.60 -3.50 -6.85
CA SER A 247 7.96 -2.95 -7.02
C SER A 247 8.87 -3.32 -5.85
N VAL A 248 8.41 -3.11 -4.60
CA VAL A 248 9.16 -3.46 -3.39
C VAL A 248 9.35 -4.97 -3.25
N SER A 249 8.33 -5.79 -3.50
CA SER A 249 8.44 -7.26 -3.35
C SER A 249 9.31 -7.89 -4.42
N CYS A 250 9.20 -7.47 -5.69
CA CYS A 250 10.05 -7.93 -6.77
C CYS A 250 11.50 -7.47 -6.59
N MET A 251 11.73 -6.22 -6.15
CA MET A 251 13.06 -5.72 -5.82
C MET A 251 13.67 -6.49 -4.64
N LEU A 252 12.89 -6.76 -3.58
CA LEU A 252 13.33 -7.58 -2.45
C LEU A 252 13.68 -9.00 -2.86
N ALA A 253 12.82 -9.65 -3.65
CA ALA A 253 13.07 -10.99 -4.17
C ALA A 253 14.33 -11.02 -5.07
N ALA A 254 14.50 -10.02 -5.95
CA ALA A 254 15.68 -9.88 -6.80
C ALA A 254 16.96 -9.67 -5.97
N VAL A 255 16.96 -8.75 -5.00
CA VAL A 255 18.10 -8.52 -4.10
C VAL A 255 18.41 -9.77 -3.28
N PHE A 256 17.40 -10.47 -2.77
CA PHE A 256 17.58 -11.72 -2.04
C PHE A 256 18.19 -12.82 -2.93
N LEU A 257 17.68 -13.03 -4.14
CA LEU A 257 18.19 -14.04 -5.08
C LEU A 257 19.61 -13.71 -5.57
N ALA A 258 19.94 -12.44 -5.77
CA ALA A 258 21.30 -12.02 -6.09
C ALA A 258 22.25 -12.21 -4.89
N ALA A 259 21.82 -11.83 -3.69
CA ALA A 259 22.61 -12.00 -2.46
C ALA A 259 22.81 -13.48 -2.10
N PHE A 260 21.80 -14.33 -2.28
CA PHE A 260 21.92 -15.77 -2.14
C PHE A 260 22.92 -16.34 -3.15
N GLY A 261 22.87 -15.91 -4.41
CA GLY A 261 23.85 -16.32 -5.43
C GLY A 261 25.29 -15.93 -5.08
N MET A 262 25.50 -14.69 -4.64
CA MET A 262 26.80 -14.20 -4.15
C MET A 262 27.29 -14.96 -2.91
N LEU A 263 26.40 -15.27 -1.97
CA LEU A 263 26.71 -16.03 -0.77
C LEU A 263 27.10 -17.48 -1.13
N MET A 264 26.33 -18.15 -1.98
CA MET A 264 26.67 -19.51 -2.42
C MET A 264 28.01 -19.52 -3.17
N ALA A 265 28.26 -18.55 -4.06
CA ALA A 265 29.55 -18.36 -4.70
C ALA A 265 30.70 -18.20 -3.67
N ALA A 266 30.53 -17.31 -2.68
CA ALA A 266 31.51 -17.10 -1.61
C ALA A 266 31.76 -18.34 -0.74
N THR A 267 30.74 -19.14 -0.44
CA THR A 267 30.92 -20.40 0.32
C THR A 267 31.67 -21.47 -0.48
N ILE A 268 31.48 -21.56 -1.80
CA ILE A 268 32.28 -22.43 -2.66
C ILE A 268 33.74 -21.97 -2.65
N THR A 269 34.00 -20.68 -2.88
CA THR A 269 35.36 -20.11 -2.83
C THR A 269 36.03 -20.35 -1.47
N HIS A 270 35.30 -20.19 -0.36
CA HIS A 270 35.84 -20.45 0.97
C HIS A 270 36.19 -21.93 1.17
N ARG A 271 35.35 -22.87 0.70
CA ARG A 271 35.69 -24.31 0.74
C ARG A 271 36.91 -24.66 -0.11
N MET A 272 37.09 -24.02 -1.28
CA MET A 272 38.30 -24.18 -2.09
C MET A 272 39.55 -23.70 -1.32
N LEU A 273 39.47 -22.52 -0.70
CA LEU A 273 40.57 -21.95 0.10
C LEU A 273 40.89 -22.78 1.35
N GLN A 274 39.87 -23.30 2.05
CA GLN A 274 40.06 -24.24 3.16
C GLN A 274 40.70 -25.55 2.70
N GLY A 275 40.33 -26.05 1.52
CA GLY A 275 40.97 -27.21 0.89
C GLY A 275 42.45 -26.99 0.61
N TRP A 276 42.84 -25.77 0.25
CA TRP A 276 44.25 -25.39 0.09
C TRP A 276 44.97 -25.27 1.44
N SER A 277 44.37 -24.70 2.48
CA SER A 277 45.00 -24.60 3.81
C SER A 277 45.07 -25.94 4.55
N MET A 278 44.18 -26.91 4.25
CA MET A 278 44.20 -28.25 4.85
C MET A 278 45.49 -29.04 4.57
N LEU A 279 46.25 -28.70 3.53
CA LEU A 279 47.60 -29.23 3.30
C LEU A 279 48.60 -28.92 4.44
N THR A 280 48.24 -28.06 5.40
CA THR A 280 49.14 -27.58 6.48
C THR A 280 48.65 -27.80 7.92
N TYR A 281 47.41 -28.28 8.16
CA TYR A 281 46.87 -28.35 9.54
C TYR A 281 46.06 -29.60 9.90
N SER A 282 46.08 -29.95 11.20
CA SER A 282 45.49 -31.16 11.78
C SER A 282 43.95 -31.25 11.63
N PRO A 283 43.38 -32.41 11.24
CA PRO A 283 41.95 -32.56 10.88
C PRO A 283 40.95 -32.47 12.04
N SER A 284 41.40 -32.29 13.28
CA SER A 284 40.53 -32.32 14.48
C SER A 284 39.68 -31.06 14.70
N TYR A 285 40.11 -29.89 14.21
CA TYR A 285 39.39 -28.62 14.42
C TYR A 285 38.30 -28.36 13.36
N THR A 286 38.50 -28.81 12.12
CA THR A 286 37.67 -28.48 10.96
C THR A 286 36.36 -29.25 10.92
N ILE A 287 36.35 -30.52 11.33
CA ILE A 287 35.10 -31.32 11.45
C ILE A 287 34.15 -30.67 12.46
N LYS A 288 34.70 -30.18 13.57
CA LYS A 288 33.92 -29.49 14.61
C LYS A 288 33.31 -28.19 14.10
N TRP A 289 34.12 -27.38 13.40
CA TRP A 289 33.65 -26.12 12.80
C TRP A 289 32.61 -26.33 11.68
N LEU A 290 32.74 -27.38 10.84
CA LEU A 290 31.75 -27.73 9.82
C LEU A 290 30.43 -28.26 10.41
N ALA A 291 30.49 -28.95 11.55
CA ALA A 291 29.29 -29.34 12.30
C ALA A 291 28.63 -28.15 13.02
N GLU A 292 29.44 -27.20 13.52
CA GLU A 292 28.97 -25.98 14.21
C GLU A 292 28.46 -24.89 13.24
N MET A 293 29.00 -24.78 12.01
CA MET A 293 28.54 -23.82 10.98
C MET A 293 27.29 -24.26 10.19
N GLY A 294 26.63 -25.33 10.62
CA GLY A 294 25.21 -25.59 10.36
C GLY A 294 24.73 -25.40 8.91
N ILE A 295 24.84 -26.45 8.08
CA ILE A 295 24.09 -26.56 6.82
C ILE A 295 22.57 -26.34 7.04
N SER A 296 22.10 -26.58 8.28
CA SER A 296 20.79 -26.19 8.80
C SER A 296 20.49 -24.68 8.72
N GLU A 297 21.34 -23.81 9.24
CA GLU A 297 21.02 -22.38 9.42
C GLU A 297 20.81 -21.65 8.09
N TRP A 298 21.64 -21.96 7.09
CA TRP A 298 21.57 -21.37 5.76
C TRP A 298 20.35 -21.82 4.96
N ALA A 299 19.92 -23.07 5.15
CA ALA A 299 18.70 -23.61 4.54
C ALA A 299 17.42 -22.99 5.15
N LEU A 300 17.45 -22.57 6.42
CA LEU A 300 16.28 -21.99 7.09
C LEU A 300 15.78 -20.69 6.45
N ILE A 301 16.64 -19.90 5.80
CA ILE A 301 16.22 -18.63 5.17
C ILE A 301 15.29 -18.86 3.96
N PRO A 302 15.68 -19.61 2.89
CA PRO A 302 14.79 -19.92 1.79
C PRO A 302 13.59 -20.78 2.24
N ILE A 303 13.76 -21.66 3.22
CA ILE A 303 12.65 -22.42 3.81
C ILE A 303 11.64 -21.48 4.50
N ALA A 304 12.09 -20.53 5.32
CA ALA A 304 11.23 -19.54 5.97
C ALA A 304 10.46 -18.71 4.94
N LEU A 305 11.14 -18.20 3.91
CA LEU A 305 10.50 -17.43 2.83
C LEU A 305 9.49 -18.26 2.05
N GLY A 306 9.80 -19.53 1.76
CA GLY A 306 8.88 -20.48 1.13
C GLY A 306 7.64 -20.74 1.99
N ILE A 307 7.82 -21.03 3.27
CA ILE A 307 6.73 -21.24 4.24
C ILE A 307 5.84 -20.00 4.35
N LEU A 308 6.44 -18.81 4.47
CA LEU A 308 5.70 -17.54 4.54
C LEU A 308 4.94 -17.25 3.25
N LEU A 309 5.51 -17.56 2.08
CA LEU A 309 4.83 -17.45 0.79
C LEU A 309 3.62 -18.39 0.74
N VAL A 310 3.77 -19.66 1.12
CA VAL A 310 2.65 -20.62 1.22
C VAL A 310 1.60 -20.12 2.23
N ALA A 311 2.00 -19.56 3.37
CA ALA A 311 1.07 -18.97 4.34
C ALA A 311 0.26 -17.80 3.75
N THR A 312 0.87 -16.95 2.91
CA THR A 312 0.14 -15.86 2.23
C THR A 312 -0.83 -16.37 1.16
N LEU A 313 -0.48 -17.41 0.42
CA LEU A 313 -1.36 -18.05 -0.55
C LEU A 313 -2.54 -18.72 0.17
N LEU A 314 -2.27 -19.45 1.26
CA LEU A 314 -3.29 -20.12 2.07
C LEU A 314 -4.25 -19.12 2.70
N ARG A 315 -3.78 -17.95 3.16
CA ARG A 315 -4.63 -16.82 3.57
C ARG A 315 -5.56 -16.33 2.46
N GLY A 316 -5.10 -16.34 1.21
CA GLY A 316 -5.93 -16.04 0.03
C GLY A 316 -7.03 -17.07 -0.19
N VAL A 317 -6.69 -18.36 -0.14
CA VAL A 317 -7.63 -19.49 -0.25
C VAL A 317 -8.65 -19.49 0.90
N ASN A 318 -8.19 -19.30 2.14
CA ASN A 318 -9.01 -19.22 3.34
C ASN A 318 -10.10 -18.15 3.21
N ARG A 319 -9.74 -16.93 2.77
CA ARG A 319 -10.71 -15.85 2.51
C ARG A 319 -11.81 -16.27 1.53
N ILE A 320 -11.45 -16.85 0.39
CA ILE A 320 -12.43 -17.32 -0.61
C ILE A 320 -13.29 -18.48 -0.08
N SER A 321 -12.73 -19.35 0.76
CA SER A 321 -13.49 -20.43 1.41
C SER A 321 -14.58 -19.89 2.35
N ARG A 322 -14.32 -18.77 3.04
CA ARG A 322 -15.29 -18.06 3.89
C ARG A 322 -16.34 -17.28 3.09
N ASP A 323 -16.05 -16.93 1.83
CA ASP A 323 -16.95 -16.11 1.00
C ASP A 323 -18.07 -16.91 0.31
N ARG A 324 -17.89 -18.21 0.06
CA ARG A 324 -18.94 -19.06 -0.55
C ARG A 324 -19.99 -19.43 0.52
N GLY A 325 -21.30 -19.44 0.19
CA GLY A 325 -22.45 -19.87 1.07
C GLY A 325 -23.09 -21.22 0.63
N SER A 326 -23.65 -22.11 1.47
CA SER A 326 -23.82 -22.13 2.95
C SER A 326 -23.47 -23.44 3.73
N GLY A 327 -23.16 -24.59 3.09
CA GLY A 327 -23.26 -25.97 3.66
C GLY A 327 -22.45 -26.44 4.92
N ARG A 328 -22.84 -27.61 5.47
CA ARG A 328 -22.45 -28.14 6.81
C ARG A 328 -20.94 -28.39 7.03
N TRP A 329 -20.18 -28.71 5.97
CA TRP A 329 -18.72 -28.99 6.02
C TRP A 329 -17.82 -27.75 6.19
N ARG A 330 -18.39 -26.57 6.40
CA ARG A 330 -17.70 -25.29 6.15
C ARG A 330 -17.43 -24.41 7.35
N TRP A 331 -17.76 -24.84 8.55
CA TRP A 331 -17.11 -24.30 9.73
C TRP A 331 -15.73 -24.96 9.87
N LEU A 332 -15.63 -26.26 9.56
CA LEU A 332 -14.38 -27.03 9.54
C LEU A 332 -13.36 -26.52 8.53
N LEU A 333 -13.68 -26.42 7.24
CA LEU A 333 -12.66 -26.08 6.22
C LEU A 333 -11.95 -24.74 6.49
N PRO A 334 -12.64 -23.61 6.77
CA PRO A 334 -11.98 -22.36 7.13
C PRO A 334 -11.27 -22.44 8.48
N ALA A 335 -11.75 -23.21 9.46
CA ALA A 335 -11.05 -23.40 10.73
C ALA A 335 -9.71 -24.13 10.52
N VAL A 336 -9.70 -25.22 9.74
CA VAL A 336 -8.49 -25.98 9.36
C VAL A 336 -7.54 -25.10 8.54
N LEU A 337 -8.04 -24.40 7.52
CA LEU A 337 -7.23 -23.47 6.73
C LEU A 337 -6.67 -22.31 7.56
N THR A 338 -7.42 -21.81 8.54
CA THR A 338 -6.95 -20.77 9.48
C THR A 338 -5.90 -21.32 10.44
N CYS A 339 -6.07 -22.54 10.95
CA CYS A 339 -5.09 -23.21 11.80
C CYS A 339 -3.78 -23.44 11.03
N ALA A 340 -3.86 -24.05 9.84
CA ALA A 340 -2.71 -24.25 8.95
C ALA A 340 -2.04 -22.92 8.53
N GLU A 341 -2.83 -21.87 8.26
CA GLU A 341 -2.32 -20.52 7.99
C GLU A 341 -1.50 -19.99 9.18
N TRP A 342 -2.04 -20.02 10.40
CA TRP A 342 -1.32 -19.59 11.60
C TRP A 342 -0.10 -20.45 11.91
N SER A 343 -0.17 -21.77 11.73
CA SER A 343 0.96 -22.68 11.89
C SER A 343 2.08 -22.38 10.89
N LEU A 344 1.76 -22.12 9.62
CA LEU A 344 2.76 -21.71 8.62
C LEU A 344 3.34 -20.32 8.94
N TRP A 345 2.53 -19.34 9.38
CA TRP A 345 3.07 -18.07 9.85
C TRP A 345 3.99 -18.24 11.07
N GLY A 346 3.62 -19.10 12.02
CA GLY A 346 4.42 -19.42 13.20
C GLY A 346 5.74 -20.10 12.83
N LEU A 347 5.70 -21.17 12.03
CA LEU A 347 6.90 -21.88 11.54
C LEU A 347 7.79 -20.97 10.69
N GLY A 348 7.22 -20.19 9.79
CA GLY A 348 7.96 -19.24 8.95
C GLY A 348 8.62 -18.14 9.78
N LEU A 349 7.92 -17.60 10.79
CA LEU A 349 8.49 -16.62 11.72
C LEU A 349 9.57 -17.27 12.59
N MET A 350 9.36 -18.49 13.12
CA MET A 350 10.34 -19.21 13.93
C MET A 350 11.61 -19.55 13.12
N ALA A 351 11.49 -20.01 11.88
CA ALA A 351 12.64 -20.23 11.00
C ALA A 351 13.40 -18.92 10.70
N LEU A 352 12.68 -17.80 10.56
CA LEU A 352 13.29 -16.47 10.42
C LEU A 352 13.96 -16.01 11.74
N VAL A 353 13.39 -16.34 12.90
CA VAL A 353 13.94 -16.07 14.24
C VAL A 353 15.21 -16.89 14.49
N VAL A 354 15.23 -18.17 14.14
CA VAL A 354 16.45 -19.00 14.21
C VAL A 354 17.50 -18.47 13.22
N GLY A 355 17.07 -17.96 12.06
CA GLY A 355 17.95 -17.26 11.11
C GLY A 355 18.38 -15.84 11.52
N LEU A 356 17.90 -15.26 12.63
CA LEU A 356 18.24 -13.88 13.07
C LEU A 356 19.73 -13.57 13.30
N PRO A 357 20.63 -14.52 13.65
CA PRO A 357 22.06 -14.23 13.70
C PRO A 357 22.59 -13.67 12.39
N HIS A 358 21.94 -13.99 11.26
CA HIS A 358 22.38 -13.55 9.95
C HIS A 358 21.90 -12.13 9.61
N PRO A 359 22.80 -11.19 9.21
CA PRO A 359 22.44 -9.82 8.85
C PRO A 359 21.27 -9.67 7.87
N ILE A 360 21.23 -10.50 6.82
CA ILE A 360 20.23 -10.40 5.75
C ILE A 360 18.82 -10.75 6.27
N THR A 361 18.68 -11.71 7.21
CA THR A 361 17.36 -12.06 7.74
C THR A 361 16.77 -10.94 8.58
N ILE A 362 17.59 -10.22 9.35
CA ILE A 362 17.15 -9.03 10.11
C ILE A 362 16.55 -7.99 9.17
N VAL A 363 17.23 -7.68 8.05
CA VAL A 363 16.69 -6.73 7.04
C VAL A 363 15.38 -7.24 6.45
N LEU A 364 15.33 -8.50 6.04
CA LEU A 364 14.12 -9.11 5.49
C LEU A 364 12.97 -9.09 6.50
N ALA A 365 13.21 -9.43 7.77
CA ALA A 365 12.22 -9.38 8.84
C ALA A 365 11.66 -7.96 9.00
N VAL A 366 12.54 -6.97 9.16
CA VAL A 366 12.17 -5.56 9.33
C VAL A 366 11.40 -5.06 8.11
N MET A 367 11.81 -5.40 6.89
CA MET A 367 11.12 -4.98 5.67
C MET A 367 9.78 -5.67 5.46
N ILE A 368 9.64 -6.96 5.83
CA ILE A 368 8.36 -7.69 5.81
C ILE A 368 7.41 -7.08 6.85
N ILE A 369 7.85 -6.89 8.10
CA ILE A 369 7.05 -6.30 9.18
C ILE A 369 6.62 -4.87 8.81
N ALA A 370 7.55 -4.03 8.34
CA ALA A 370 7.25 -2.67 7.90
C ALA A 370 6.23 -2.67 6.75
N SER A 371 6.41 -3.56 5.76
CA SER A 371 5.48 -3.69 4.63
C SER A 371 4.07 -4.12 5.07
N LEU A 372 3.96 -5.07 6.00
CA LEU A 372 2.68 -5.49 6.58
C LEU A 372 1.99 -4.37 7.37
N VAL A 373 2.74 -3.64 8.21
CA VAL A 373 2.22 -2.50 8.99
C VAL A 373 1.79 -1.34 8.08
N ILE A 374 2.58 -1.02 7.05
CA ILE A 374 2.24 -0.01 6.04
C ILE A 374 0.99 -0.45 5.27
N ALA A 375 0.94 -1.68 4.76
CA ALA A 375 -0.21 -2.20 4.03
C ALA A 375 -1.50 -2.20 4.88
N GLY A 376 -1.40 -2.58 6.17
CA GLY A 376 -2.51 -2.52 7.11
C GLY A 376 -3.01 -1.10 7.37
N ARG A 377 -2.10 -0.15 7.67
CA ARG A 377 -2.44 1.27 7.87
C ARG A 377 -3.03 1.90 6.60
N TRP A 378 -2.51 1.55 5.44
CA TRP A 378 -2.98 2.02 4.14
C TRP A 378 -4.35 1.47 3.79
N ARG A 379 -4.58 0.18 4.06
CA ARG A 379 -5.90 -0.43 3.92
C ARG A 379 -6.92 0.27 4.81
N GLN A 380 -6.64 0.41 6.09
CA GLN A 380 -7.53 1.09 7.03
C GLN A 380 -7.83 2.50 6.53
N ARG A 381 -6.81 3.24 6.08
CA ARG A 381 -6.99 4.58 5.52
C ARG A 381 -7.94 4.59 4.31
N ASP A 382 -7.75 3.72 3.33
CA ASP A 382 -8.62 3.66 2.15
C ASP A 382 -10.09 3.37 2.54
N GLU A 383 -10.30 2.47 3.51
CA GLU A 383 -11.63 2.13 4.03
C GLU A 383 -12.27 3.27 4.86
N VAL A 384 -11.47 4.15 5.46
CA VAL A 384 -11.94 5.37 6.13
C VAL A 384 -12.27 6.48 5.13
N GLU A 385 -11.43 6.65 4.10
CA GLU A 385 -11.66 7.63 3.03
C GLU A 385 -12.90 7.28 2.19
N SER A 386 -13.32 6.01 2.18
CA SER A 386 -14.56 5.57 1.54
C SER A 386 -15.79 5.61 2.46
N LEU A 387 -15.65 5.31 3.75
CA LEU A 387 -16.75 5.40 4.74
C LEU A 387 -17.41 6.79 4.76
N ASN A 388 -16.58 7.83 4.72
CA ASN A 388 -17.01 9.20 5.01
C ASN A 388 -17.90 9.84 3.92
N PRO A 389 -17.64 9.65 2.61
CA PRO A 389 -18.56 10.00 1.54
C PRO A 389 -19.91 9.28 1.62
N TRP A 390 -19.92 7.96 1.85
CA TRP A 390 -21.17 7.18 1.96
C TRP A 390 -22.07 7.65 3.11
N LEU A 391 -21.48 8.03 4.24
CA LEU A 391 -22.20 8.63 5.36
C LEU A 391 -22.86 9.97 5.03
N ARG A 392 -22.25 10.81 4.17
CA ARG A 392 -22.86 12.08 3.71
C ARG A 392 -23.96 11.81 2.69
N LEU A 393 -23.75 10.87 1.78
CA LEU A 393 -24.82 10.51 0.86
C LEU A 393 -26.06 10.00 1.61
N ALA A 394 -25.88 9.29 2.73
CA ALA A 394 -26.98 8.88 3.60
C ALA A 394 -27.73 10.05 4.24
N THR A 395 -27.05 11.15 4.61
CA THR A 395 -27.74 12.35 5.13
C THR A 395 -28.55 13.01 4.03
N ASP A 396 -27.97 13.12 2.85
CA ASP A 396 -28.55 13.85 1.73
C ASP A 396 -29.78 13.15 1.14
N THR A 397 -29.89 11.82 1.30
CA THR A 397 -31.05 11.01 0.87
C THR A 397 -31.93 10.50 2.02
N ASN A 398 -31.85 11.09 3.22
CA ASN A 398 -32.63 10.68 4.41
C ASN A 398 -32.51 9.19 4.82
N MET A 399 -31.40 8.53 4.48
CA MET A 399 -31.23 7.10 4.74
C MET A 399 -30.86 6.83 6.21
N SER A 400 -31.37 5.73 6.77
CA SER A 400 -31.01 5.24 8.10
C SER A 400 -29.50 4.90 8.21
N ILE A 401 -28.74 5.84 8.76
CA ILE A 401 -27.30 5.74 9.05
C ILE A 401 -26.88 4.40 9.70
N PRO A 402 -27.56 3.86 10.75
CA PRO A 402 -27.17 2.57 11.32
C PRO A 402 -27.32 1.40 10.35
N VAL A 403 -28.32 1.42 9.46
CA VAL A 403 -28.53 0.37 8.44
C VAL A 403 -27.42 0.44 7.38
N LEU A 404 -27.05 1.67 6.94
CA LEU A 404 -25.91 1.85 6.04
C LEU A 404 -24.62 1.32 6.66
N VAL A 405 -24.27 1.76 7.88
CA VAL A 405 -22.97 1.43 8.48
C VAL A 405 -22.88 -0.06 8.83
N GLU A 406 -24.00 -0.70 9.19
CA GLU A 406 -24.05 -2.15 9.37
C GLU A 406 -23.76 -2.90 8.07
N SER A 407 -24.37 -2.49 6.94
CA SER A 407 -24.08 -3.12 5.65
C SER A 407 -22.67 -2.81 5.13
N LEU A 408 -22.18 -1.57 5.31
CA LEU A 408 -20.78 -1.23 5.00
C LEU A 408 -19.78 -2.08 5.81
N ALA A 409 -20.12 -2.47 7.04
CA ALA A 409 -19.27 -3.31 7.88
C ALA A 409 -19.03 -4.72 7.31
N ASP A 410 -19.90 -5.21 6.44
CA ASP A 410 -19.72 -6.50 5.74
C ASP A 410 -18.73 -6.39 4.56
N GLY A 411 -18.49 -5.18 4.05
CA GLY A 411 -17.44 -4.88 3.07
C GLY A 411 -16.09 -4.46 3.68
N PHE A 412 -16.07 -3.99 4.92
CA PHE A 412 -14.84 -3.70 5.66
C PHE A 412 -14.18 -4.98 6.23
N GLN A 413 -12.91 -4.91 6.64
CA GLN A 413 -12.25 -6.03 7.32
C GLN A 413 -11.47 -5.60 8.55
N GLY A 414 -11.40 -6.50 9.54
CA GLY A 414 -10.71 -6.26 10.81
C GLY A 414 -11.38 -5.14 11.63
N ARG A 415 -10.55 -4.36 12.34
CA ARG A 415 -11.00 -3.37 13.33
C ARG A 415 -12.07 -2.40 12.80
N LEU A 416 -12.00 -1.94 11.56
CA LEU A 416 -12.99 -0.98 11.07
C LEU A 416 -14.40 -1.59 10.95
N ALA A 417 -14.51 -2.87 10.57
CA ALA A 417 -15.78 -3.59 10.54
C ALA A 417 -16.38 -3.74 11.95
N GLU A 418 -15.54 -4.05 12.94
CA GLU A 418 -15.94 -4.14 14.36
C GLU A 418 -16.39 -2.77 14.90
N GLN A 419 -15.66 -1.70 14.58
CA GLN A 419 -16.02 -0.32 14.94
C GLN A 419 -17.33 0.12 14.27
N ALA A 420 -17.55 -0.24 13.01
CA ALA A 420 -18.77 0.03 12.27
C ALA A 420 -19.99 -0.72 12.86
N ARG A 421 -19.87 -2.03 13.15
CA ARG A 421 -20.93 -2.79 13.84
C ARG A 421 -21.21 -2.26 15.25
N SER A 422 -20.17 -1.93 16.01
CA SER A 422 -20.31 -1.32 17.34
C SER A 422 -21.02 0.04 17.27
N PHE A 423 -20.69 0.87 16.29
CA PHE A 423 -21.39 2.14 16.04
C PHE A 423 -22.87 1.92 15.69
N ALA A 424 -23.17 1.05 14.71
CA ALA A 424 -24.55 0.75 14.31
C ALA A 424 -25.37 0.20 15.49
N ALA A 425 -24.81 -0.71 16.29
CA ALA A 425 -25.46 -1.25 17.49
C ALA A 425 -25.62 -0.22 18.64
N ARG A 426 -24.88 0.89 18.66
CA ARG A 426 -25.08 2.00 19.59
C ARG A 426 -26.18 2.95 19.10
N MET A 427 -26.15 3.30 17.82
CA MET A 427 -27.19 4.10 17.17
C MET A 427 -28.57 3.42 17.27
N LYS A 428 -28.65 2.11 17.02
CA LYS A 428 -29.88 1.31 17.20
C LYS A 428 -30.41 1.27 18.65
N ARG A 429 -29.58 1.60 19.65
CA ARG A 429 -29.97 1.75 21.07
C ARG A 429 -30.34 3.19 21.44
N GLY A 430 -30.41 4.12 20.49
CA GLY A 430 -30.70 5.52 20.75
C GLY A 430 -29.56 6.31 21.38
N GLU A 431 -28.31 5.80 21.38
CA GLU A 431 -27.16 6.64 21.75
C GLU A 431 -27.02 7.79 20.75
N SER A 432 -26.80 9.02 21.24
CA SER A 432 -26.53 10.16 20.36
C SER A 432 -25.32 9.88 19.47
N MET A 433 -25.37 10.33 18.21
CA MET A 433 -24.35 10.01 17.22
C MET A 433 -22.92 10.35 17.69
N VAL A 434 -22.72 11.50 18.31
CA VAL A 434 -21.41 11.92 18.82
C VAL A 434 -20.90 10.96 19.91
N ALA A 435 -21.78 10.50 20.80
CA ALA A 435 -21.45 9.50 21.81
C ALA A 435 -21.16 8.13 21.17
N ALA A 436 -21.99 7.70 20.21
CA ALA A 436 -21.83 6.45 19.48
C ALA A 436 -20.50 6.39 18.74
N VAL A 437 -20.13 7.43 17.97
CA VAL A 437 -18.84 7.54 17.26
C VAL A 437 -17.66 7.56 18.24
N ARG A 438 -17.74 8.36 19.32
CA ARG A 438 -16.67 8.43 20.34
C ARG A 438 -16.45 7.08 21.03
N ARG A 439 -17.52 6.35 21.37
CA ARG A 439 -17.45 5.07 22.09
C ARG A 439 -17.12 3.88 21.19
N SER A 440 -17.53 3.88 19.92
CA SER A 440 -17.08 2.88 18.94
C SER A 440 -15.67 3.15 18.41
N GLN A 441 -15.17 4.38 18.55
CA GLN A 441 -13.95 4.87 17.91
C GLN A 441 -14.01 4.78 16.38
N LEU A 442 -15.21 4.87 15.79
CA LEU A 442 -15.38 4.91 14.34
C LEU A 442 -14.69 6.19 13.81
N PRO A 443 -13.76 6.11 12.85
CA PRO A 443 -13.02 7.25 12.32
C PRO A 443 -13.86 8.07 11.33
N VAL A 444 -14.95 8.65 11.83
CA VAL A 444 -15.77 9.61 11.08
C VAL A 444 -15.04 10.95 11.07
N HIS A 445 -14.89 11.55 9.89
CA HIS A 445 -14.35 12.89 9.74
C HIS A 445 -15.35 13.91 10.30
N ALA A 446 -14.86 14.99 10.89
CA ALA A 446 -15.73 15.94 11.58
C ALA A 446 -16.63 16.77 10.64
N ASP A 447 -16.30 16.85 9.36
CA ASP A 447 -17.19 17.36 8.30
C ASP A 447 -18.34 16.38 7.97
N THR A 448 -18.09 15.08 8.00
CA THR A 448 -19.14 14.05 7.95
C THR A 448 -20.01 14.09 9.21
N LEU A 449 -19.42 14.24 10.41
CA LEU A 449 -20.20 14.44 11.64
C LEU A 449 -21.05 15.72 11.59
N ALA A 450 -20.50 16.80 11.02
CA ALA A 450 -21.21 18.04 10.82
C ALA A 450 -22.46 17.83 9.95
N ALA A 451 -22.30 17.22 8.77
CA ALA A 451 -23.41 16.88 7.88
C ALA A 451 -24.48 16.00 8.59
N LEU A 452 -24.04 14.96 9.30
CA LEU A 452 -24.93 14.07 10.06
C LEU A 452 -25.62 14.74 11.27
N ALA A 453 -25.07 15.84 11.80
CA ALA A 453 -25.67 16.58 12.91
C ALA A 453 -26.76 17.56 12.43
N ILE A 454 -26.67 18.03 11.19
CA ILE A 454 -27.71 18.83 10.52
C ILE A 454 -28.79 17.87 10.01
N SER A 455 -29.53 17.25 10.94
CA SER A 455 -30.60 16.34 10.58
C SER A 455 -31.76 17.13 9.94
N PRO A 456 -32.22 16.75 8.72
CA PRO A 456 -33.22 17.51 7.98
C PRO A 456 -34.60 17.56 8.66
N ALA A 457 -34.86 16.71 9.67
CA ALA A 457 -36.03 16.82 10.55
C ALA A 457 -36.16 18.22 11.20
N ASN A 458 -35.05 18.92 11.44
CA ASN A 458 -35.05 20.29 11.97
C ASN A 458 -35.28 21.36 10.88
N LEU A 459 -35.09 21.03 9.60
CA LEU A 459 -35.21 21.97 8.47
C LEU A 459 -36.63 22.04 7.89
N VAL A 460 -37.45 21.00 8.07
CA VAL A 460 -38.87 20.97 7.64
C VAL A 460 -39.66 22.16 8.21
N GLY A 461 -39.29 22.69 9.37
CA GLY A 461 -39.89 23.89 9.96
C GLY A 461 -39.44 25.23 9.35
N GLN A 462 -38.32 25.29 8.62
CA GLN A 462 -37.77 26.52 8.02
C GLN A 462 -37.98 26.63 6.51
N GLU A 463 -38.13 25.51 5.79
CA GLU A 463 -38.31 25.57 4.32
C GLU A 463 -39.68 26.13 3.90
N ALA A 464 -40.71 26.02 4.75
CA ALA A 464 -42.04 26.58 4.50
C ALA A 464 -42.07 28.12 4.29
N THR A 465 -41.04 28.85 4.74
CA THR A 465 -40.91 30.31 4.53
C THR A 465 -39.93 30.69 3.43
N ARG A 466 -39.15 29.75 2.88
CA ARG A 466 -38.08 30.03 1.92
C ARG A 466 -38.58 29.76 0.49
N ARG A 467 -39.08 30.82 -0.17
CA ARG A 467 -39.58 30.76 -1.56
C ARG A 467 -38.62 29.98 -2.46
N PRO A 468 -39.11 29.11 -3.37
CA PRO A 468 -38.30 28.39 -4.35
C PRO A 468 -37.86 29.31 -5.50
N SER A 469 -37.17 30.42 -5.17
CA SER A 469 -36.42 31.17 -6.16
C SER A 469 -35.22 30.35 -6.58
N GLU A 470 -35.32 29.74 -7.76
CA GLU A 470 -34.25 29.48 -8.73
C GLU A 470 -32.83 29.67 -8.15
N ALA A 471 -32.40 28.75 -7.30
CA ALA A 471 -30.97 28.60 -7.02
C ALA A 471 -30.43 27.86 -8.25
N PRO A 472 -29.83 28.55 -9.25
CA PRO A 472 -29.42 27.89 -10.48
C PRO A 472 -28.47 26.78 -10.09
N HIS A 473 -28.70 25.57 -10.62
CA HIS A 473 -27.93 24.35 -10.31
C HIS A 473 -26.46 24.68 -10.15
N ARG A 474 -26.03 24.86 -8.89
CA ARG A 474 -24.67 25.31 -8.59
C ARG A 474 -23.78 24.10 -8.83
N THR A 475 -23.34 23.99 -10.07
CA THR A 475 -22.18 23.25 -10.62
C THR A 475 -20.85 23.58 -9.93
N ARG A 476 -20.91 24.19 -8.74
CA ARG A 476 -19.85 24.84 -7.99
C ARG A 476 -19.02 23.85 -7.14
N THR A 477 -19.52 22.63 -6.92
CA THR A 477 -18.75 21.51 -6.33
C THR A 477 -18.09 20.61 -7.39
N ARG A 478 -18.60 20.58 -8.63
CA ARG A 478 -18.05 19.73 -9.73
C ARG A 478 -16.62 20.15 -10.15
N ARG A 479 -16.19 21.37 -9.81
CA ARG A 479 -14.85 21.90 -10.13
C ARG A 479 -13.73 21.41 -9.20
N GLN A 480 -14.05 20.73 -8.09
CA GLN A 480 -13.05 20.14 -7.18
C GLN A 480 -12.67 18.69 -7.60
N ILE A 481 -13.51 18.03 -8.41
CA ILE A 481 -13.27 16.68 -8.95
C ILE A 481 -12.35 16.73 -10.20
N VAL A 482 -12.29 17.87 -10.88
CA VAL A 482 -11.46 18.10 -12.09
C VAL A 482 -10.32 19.10 -11.82
N SER A 483 -9.74 19.10 -10.63
CA SER A 483 -8.42 19.68 -10.41
C SER A 483 -7.37 18.77 -11.08
N GLY A 484 -7.17 18.97 -12.39
CA GLY A 484 -6.42 18.11 -13.31
C GLY A 484 -4.90 18.00 -13.09
N ASP A 485 -4.43 18.19 -11.86
CA ASP A 485 -3.02 18.11 -11.45
C ASP A 485 -2.73 16.90 -10.55
N ASP A 486 -3.59 15.87 -10.58
CA ASP A 486 -3.31 14.55 -9.97
C ASP A 486 -2.15 13.80 -10.66
N SER A 487 -1.64 14.35 -11.77
CA SER A 487 -0.30 14.06 -12.29
C SER A 487 0.79 14.34 -11.24
N THR A 488 0.69 15.45 -10.48
CA THR A 488 1.65 15.83 -9.44
C THR A 488 1.40 15.12 -8.10
N SER A 489 0.18 14.65 -7.83
CA SER A 489 -0.17 13.85 -6.64
C SER A 489 0.37 12.40 -6.66
N GLN A 490 1.08 12.02 -7.73
CA GLN A 490 1.91 10.83 -7.79
C GLN A 490 3.16 10.94 -6.89
N SER A 491 3.63 12.16 -6.59
CA SER A 491 4.91 12.34 -5.88
C SER A 491 5.05 11.68 -4.50
N PRO A 492 4.05 11.62 -3.59
CA PRO A 492 4.28 11.15 -2.22
C PRO A 492 4.61 9.66 -2.13
N VAL A 493 4.12 8.81 -3.04
CA VAL A 493 4.41 7.37 -3.03
C VAL A 493 5.76 7.07 -3.65
N LEU A 494 6.05 7.68 -4.80
CA LEU A 494 7.39 7.76 -5.39
C LEU A 494 8.44 8.39 -4.45
N VAL A 495 8.06 9.05 -3.36
CA VAL A 495 8.99 9.43 -2.30
C VAL A 495 9.09 8.36 -1.21
N SER A 496 7.98 7.78 -0.73
CA SER A 496 8.08 6.72 0.27
C SER A 496 8.85 5.50 -0.23
N GLU A 497 8.73 5.15 -1.51
CA GLU A 497 9.48 4.07 -2.16
C GLU A 497 10.99 4.33 -2.14
N GLN A 498 11.44 5.47 -2.68
CA GLN A 498 12.87 5.80 -2.72
C GLN A 498 13.46 6.03 -1.33
N PHE A 499 12.67 6.52 -0.37
CA PHE A 499 13.10 6.63 1.02
C PHE A 499 13.30 5.26 1.67
N VAL A 500 12.37 4.33 1.49
CA VAL A 500 12.51 2.94 1.96
C VAL A 500 13.69 2.25 1.28
N TYR A 501 13.91 2.48 -0.02
CA TYR A 501 15.09 1.98 -0.74
C TYR A 501 16.39 2.48 -0.12
N VAL A 502 16.54 3.80 0.11
CA VAL A 502 17.74 4.36 0.75
C VAL A 502 17.99 3.75 2.13
N VAL A 503 16.97 3.67 2.98
CA VAL A 503 17.09 3.07 4.32
C VAL A 503 17.51 1.60 4.23
N ALA A 504 16.87 0.81 3.35
CA ALA A 504 17.19 -0.60 3.15
C ALA A 504 18.62 -0.79 2.63
N THR A 505 19.06 0.01 1.66
CA THR A 505 20.39 -0.04 1.07
C THR A 505 21.48 0.35 2.08
N VAL A 506 21.25 1.38 2.91
CA VAL A 506 22.18 1.75 4.00
C VAL A 506 22.28 0.65 5.05
N LEU A 507 21.15 0.07 5.49
CA LEU A 507 21.14 -1.04 6.44
C LEU A 507 21.87 -2.27 5.87
N LEU A 508 21.57 -2.64 4.62
CA LEU A 508 22.17 -3.80 3.96
C LEU A 508 23.69 -3.63 3.81
N ALA A 509 24.16 -2.46 3.39
CA ALA A 509 25.59 -2.19 3.25
C ALA A 509 26.32 -2.27 4.60
N TRP A 510 25.77 -1.65 5.66
CA TRP A 510 26.30 -1.72 7.02
C TRP A 510 26.37 -3.16 7.55
N LEU A 511 25.31 -3.95 7.29
CA LEU A 511 25.20 -5.33 7.73
C LEU A 511 26.13 -6.29 6.97
N ILE A 512 26.29 -6.12 5.65
CA ILE A 512 27.30 -6.84 4.86
C ILE A 512 28.70 -6.50 5.37
N SER A 513 29.00 -5.23 5.62
CA SER A 513 30.31 -4.80 6.13
C SER A 513 30.59 -5.33 7.53
N ARG A 514 29.57 -5.40 8.40
CA ARG A 514 29.67 -6.07 9.70
C ARG A 514 30.00 -7.56 9.55
N MET A 515 29.38 -8.26 8.58
CA MET A 515 29.65 -9.67 8.28
C MET A 515 31.08 -9.89 7.76
N VAL A 516 31.52 -9.08 6.79
CA VAL A 516 32.89 -9.09 6.25
C VAL A 516 33.90 -8.85 7.38
N ARG A 517 33.59 -7.93 8.31
CA ARG A 517 34.45 -7.68 9.47
C ARG A 517 34.44 -8.79 10.52
N SER A 518 33.32 -9.46 10.77
CA SER A 518 33.24 -10.51 11.80
C SER A 518 33.69 -11.89 11.31
N VAL A 519 33.67 -12.14 10.00
CA VAL A 519 34.00 -13.46 9.40
C VAL A 519 35.21 -13.38 8.48
N THR A 520 35.19 -12.50 7.48
CA THR A 520 36.22 -12.46 6.43
C THR A 520 37.54 -11.87 6.91
N LEU A 521 37.51 -10.78 7.70
CA LEU A 521 38.75 -10.16 8.19
C LEU A 521 39.54 -11.05 9.16
N PRO A 522 38.96 -11.69 10.19
CA PRO A 522 39.72 -12.59 11.07
C PRO A 522 40.34 -13.76 10.31
N PHE A 523 39.66 -14.28 9.29
CA PHE A 523 40.20 -15.29 8.39
C PHE A 523 41.37 -14.75 7.55
N PHE A 524 41.24 -13.56 6.98
CA PHE A 524 42.32 -12.90 6.24
C PHE A 524 43.51 -12.54 7.12
N THR A 525 43.33 -12.07 8.35
CA THR A 525 44.43 -11.81 9.28
C THR A 525 45.12 -13.10 9.70
N SER A 526 44.37 -14.18 9.96
CA SER A 526 44.96 -15.50 10.24
C SER A 526 45.84 -15.99 9.10
N LEU A 527 45.37 -15.87 7.84
CA LEU A 527 46.18 -16.20 6.66
C LEU A 527 47.36 -15.24 6.47
N ALA A 528 47.19 -13.93 6.75
CA ALA A 528 48.24 -12.92 6.63
C ALA A 528 49.39 -13.17 7.61
N ASP A 529 49.06 -13.52 8.85
CA ASP A 529 50.03 -13.82 9.90
C ASP A 529 50.75 -15.15 9.61
N GLU A 530 50.01 -16.20 9.23
CA GLU A 530 50.54 -17.54 9.00
C GLU A 530 51.46 -17.64 7.76
N PHE A 531 51.04 -17.08 6.62
CA PHE A 531 51.78 -17.23 5.35
C PHE A 531 52.71 -16.06 5.03
N PHE A 532 52.41 -14.85 5.52
CA PHE A 532 53.09 -13.62 5.08
C PHE A 532 53.75 -12.81 6.21
N ASN A 533 53.59 -13.21 7.48
CA ASN A 533 54.02 -12.41 8.66
C ASN A 533 53.49 -10.96 8.69
N LEU A 534 52.36 -10.69 8.03
CA LEU A 534 51.80 -9.35 7.83
C LEU A 534 50.92 -8.88 9.03
N LYS A 535 51.57 -8.62 10.17
CA LYS A 535 50.91 -8.28 11.45
C LYS A 535 49.99 -7.05 11.41
N ASP A 536 50.20 -6.12 10.47
CA ASP A 536 49.44 -4.87 10.36
C ASP A 536 48.62 -4.77 9.05
N PHE A 537 47.81 -5.79 8.76
CA PHE A 537 46.88 -5.72 7.61
C PHE A 537 45.65 -4.81 7.87
N ALA A 538 45.34 -4.50 9.13
CA ALA A 538 44.21 -3.65 9.50
C ALA A 538 44.47 -2.16 9.19
N THR A 539 43.93 -1.68 8.07
CA THR A 539 44.06 -0.25 7.72
C THR A 539 43.16 0.64 8.61
N PRO A 540 43.67 1.77 9.15
CA PRO A 540 42.88 2.66 10.02
C PRO A 540 41.66 3.28 9.31
N GLY A 541 41.66 3.33 7.98
CA GLY A 541 40.50 3.75 7.18
C GLY A 541 39.30 2.79 7.28
N LEU A 542 39.53 1.50 7.54
CA LEU A 542 38.47 0.51 7.74
C LEU A 542 37.77 0.69 9.10
N ASP A 543 38.54 0.95 10.16
CA ASP A 543 37.98 1.25 11.48
C ASP A 543 37.19 2.57 11.48
N LEU A 544 37.73 3.61 10.85
CA LEU A 544 37.03 4.88 10.68
C LEU A 544 35.70 4.72 9.92
N THR A 545 35.70 4.00 8.79
CA THR A 545 34.47 3.79 8.02
C THR A 545 33.44 2.94 8.78
N VAL A 546 33.87 1.92 9.53
CA VAL A 546 32.96 1.14 10.40
C VAL A 546 32.39 1.99 11.53
N MET A 547 33.19 2.83 12.18
CA MET A 547 32.71 3.78 13.21
C MET A 547 31.64 4.73 12.64
N VAL A 548 31.92 5.34 11.47
CA VAL A 548 30.96 6.23 10.79
C VAL A 548 29.69 5.46 10.40
N GLY A 549 29.81 4.24 9.86
CA GLY A 549 28.67 3.39 9.52
C GLY A 549 27.78 3.05 10.72
N ASN A 550 28.38 2.68 11.85
CA ASN A 550 27.68 2.42 13.11
C ASN A 550 26.90 3.65 13.59
N VAL A 551 27.53 4.84 13.58
CA VAL A 551 26.90 6.10 14.00
C VAL A 551 25.73 6.45 13.07
N VAL A 552 25.92 6.39 11.75
CA VAL A 552 24.89 6.68 10.75
C VAL A 552 23.67 5.75 10.93
N VAL A 553 23.89 4.44 11.08
CA VAL A 553 22.78 3.49 11.29
C VAL A 553 22.08 3.71 12.63
N THR A 554 22.82 3.97 13.71
CA THR A 554 22.22 4.25 15.04
C THR A 554 21.34 5.50 14.98
N VAL A 555 21.84 6.60 14.40
CA VAL A 555 21.06 7.84 14.21
C VAL A 555 19.83 7.58 13.33
N MET A 556 19.97 6.80 12.25
CA MET A 556 18.85 6.45 11.36
C MET A 556 17.77 5.63 12.08
N VAL A 557 18.16 4.63 12.89
CA VAL A 557 17.21 3.80 13.67
C VAL A 557 16.48 4.64 14.71
N VAL A 558 17.19 5.44 15.51
CA VAL A 558 16.58 6.36 16.49
C VAL A 558 15.61 7.33 15.81
N TRP A 559 15.98 7.86 14.65
CA TRP A 559 15.14 8.76 13.86
C TRP A 559 13.88 8.08 13.31
N LEU A 560 13.98 6.84 12.82
CA LEU A 560 12.82 6.04 12.37
C LEU A 560 11.87 5.71 13.51
N LEU A 561 12.39 5.36 14.69
CA LEU A 561 11.58 5.14 15.90
C LEU A 561 10.84 6.42 16.32
N ALA A 562 11.52 7.57 16.33
CA ALA A 562 10.90 8.86 16.61
C ALA A 562 9.82 9.24 15.56
N ALA A 563 10.06 8.93 14.28
CA ALA A 563 9.09 9.14 13.21
C ALA A 563 7.87 8.21 13.30
N PHE A 564 8.04 6.99 13.79
CA PHE A 564 6.93 6.05 14.03
C PHE A 564 6.06 6.49 15.21
N SER A 565 6.69 6.93 16.30
CA SER A 565 6.03 7.36 17.55
C SER A 565 5.51 8.81 17.52
N ILE A 566 5.62 9.50 16.38
CA ILE A 566 5.34 10.94 16.22
C ILE A 566 3.94 11.39 16.65
N ALA A 567 2.95 10.49 16.65
CA ALA A 567 1.58 10.77 17.08
C ALA A 567 1.41 10.84 18.61
N GLU A 568 2.33 10.21 19.36
CA GLU A 568 2.33 10.14 20.82
C GLU A 568 3.27 11.15 21.46
N LEU A 569 4.29 11.61 20.71
CA LEU A 569 5.25 12.61 21.16
C LEU A 569 4.59 13.98 21.44
N PRO A 570 5.05 14.72 22.47
CA PRO A 570 4.60 16.08 22.72
C PRO A 570 5.07 17.04 21.62
N LEU A 571 4.31 18.11 21.38
CA LEU A 571 4.53 19.05 20.27
C LEU A 571 5.96 19.59 20.17
N TRP A 572 6.64 19.81 21.31
CA TRP A 572 8.02 20.25 21.31
C TRP A 572 8.96 19.18 20.73
N MET A 573 8.86 17.92 21.14
CA MET A 573 9.63 16.79 20.56
C MET A 573 9.32 16.59 19.08
N VAL A 574 8.05 16.70 18.68
CA VAL A 574 7.65 16.59 17.27
C VAL A 574 8.38 17.62 16.40
N ARG A 575 8.65 18.84 16.90
CA ARG A 575 9.41 19.85 16.14
C ARG A 575 10.88 19.47 15.92
N TRP A 576 11.47 18.67 16.80
CA TRP A 576 12.85 18.20 16.70
C TRP A 576 13.03 17.05 15.70
N VAL A 577 12.01 16.22 15.44
CA VAL A 577 12.11 15.10 14.49
C VAL A 577 12.40 15.62 13.07
N PRO A 578 13.61 15.40 12.51
CA PRO A 578 13.97 15.95 11.21
C PRO A 578 13.02 15.48 10.11
N TRP A 579 12.66 16.44 9.26
CA TRP A 579 11.77 16.33 8.10
C TRP A 579 10.31 15.93 8.40
N PHE A 580 10.06 14.86 9.16
CA PHE A 580 8.73 14.34 9.49
C PHE A 580 7.98 15.22 10.52
N GLY A 581 8.69 15.86 11.44
CA GLY A 581 8.12 16.70 12.50
C GLY A 581 7.14 17.76 11.99
N ARG A 582 7.65 18.69 11.17
CA ARG A 582 6.84 19.74 10.53
C ARG A 582 5.78 19.15 9.59
N LEU A 583 6.12 18.09 8.84
CA LEU A 583 5.20 17.44 7.91
C LEU A 583 3.95 16.89 8.63
N ALA A 584 4.13 16.29 9.81
CA ALA A 584 3.05 15.75 10.62
C ALA A 584 2.20 16.87 11.24
N ILE A 585 2.83 17.88 11.84
CA ILE A 585 2.16 19.08 12.39
C ILE A 585 1.24 19.71 11.35
N ASP A 586 1.79 20.07 10.19
CA ASP A 586 1.07 20.67 9.07
C ASP A 586 -0.04 19.74 8.53
N ARG A 587 0.20 18.41 8.49
CA ARG A 587 -0.81 17.44 8.03
C ARG A 587 -2.02 17.39 8.97
N TRP A 588 -1.80 17.39 10.29
CA TRP A 588 -2.89 17.40 11.26
C TRP A 588 -3.60 18.76 11.31
N ARG A 589 -2.84 19.86 11.21
CA ARG A 589 -3.34 21.23 11.01
C ARG A 589 -4.28 21.30 9.80
N CYS A 590 -3.90 20.76 8.65
CA CYS A 590 -4.76 20.69 7.46
C CYS A 590 -6.05 19.88 7.69
N GLY A 591 -6.03 18.83 8.52
CA GLY A 591 -7.23 18.07 8.87
C GLY A 591 -8.23 18.88 9.70
N VAL A 592 -7.73 19.65 10.68
CA VAL A 592 -8.56 20.59 11.48
C VAL A 592 -9.08 21.72 10.60
N LEU A 593 -8.24 22.31 9.75
CA LEU A 593 -8.66 23.39 8.85
C LEU A 593 -9.72 22.95 7.84
N ARG A 594 -9.62 21.75 7.23
CA ARG A 594 -10.71 21.21 6.38
C ARG A 594 -12.01 21.01 7.15
N THR A 595 -11.93 20.47 8.36
CA THR A 595 -13.10 20.35 9.24
C THR A 595 -13.79 21.70 9.44
N ILE A 596 -13.01 22.75 9.68
CA ILE A 596 -13.52 24.12 9.86
C ILE A 596 -14.14 24.66 8.56
N ALA A 597 -13.47 24.51 7.42
CA ALA A 597 -14.01 24.95 6.14
C ALA A 597 -15.37 24.31 5.82
N HIS A 598 -15.50 23.00 6.02
CA HIS A 598 -16.76 22.28 5.79
C HIS A 598 -17.85 22.67 6.79
N GLY A 599 -17.52 22.80 8.08
CA GLY A 599 -18.48 23.25 9.10
C GLY A 599 -19.02 24.68 8.84
N VAL A 600 -18.15 25.59 8.40
CA VAL A 600 -18.54 26.96 8.01
C VAL A 600 -19.48 26.95 6.79
N ARG A 601 -19.26 26.07 5.81
CA ARG A 601 -20.21 25.87 4.69
C ARG A 601 -21.55 25.31 5.14
N GLY A 602 -21.55 24.42 6.13
CA GLY A 602 -22.75 23.92 6.80
C GLY A 602 -23.39 24.91 7.77
N HIS A 603 -22.91 26.17 7.83
CA HIS A 603 -23.39 27.24 8.72
C HIS A 603 -23.41 26.86 10.22
N GLN A 604 -22.52 25.95 10.64
CA GLN A 604 -22.40 25.55 12.04
C GLN A 604 -21.66 26.60 12.86
N SER A 605 -21.94 26.64 14.18
CA SER A 605 -21.21 27.52 15.08
C SER A 605 -19.74 27.09 15.15
N ALA A 606 -18.84 28.07 15.18
CA ALA A 606 -17.39 27.84 15.28
C ALA A 606 -17.02 26.96 16.51
N SER A 607 -17.81 27.07 17.60
CA SER A 607 -17.64 26.29 18.82
C SER A 607 -17.97 24.80 18.63
N GLU A 608 -19.09 24.47 17.98
CA GLU A 608 -19.47 23.08 17.63
C GLU A 608 -18.45 22.43 16.69
N ILE A 609 -18.01 23.17 15.67
CA ILE A 609 -17.03 22.65 14.70
C ILE A 609 -15.71 22.28 15.38
N LEU A 610 -15.24 23.13 16.30
CA LEU A 610 -14.02 22.87 17.08
C LEU A 610 -14.22 21.73 18.09
N GLN A 611 -15.42 21.55 18.64
CA GLN A 611 -15.78 20.38 19.44
C GLN A 611 -15.78 19.09 18.62
N PHE A 612 -16.30 19.08 17.39
CA PHE A 612 -16.21 17.90 16.52
C PHE A 612 -14.76 17.60 16.12
N ALA A 613 -13.96 18.63 15.85
CA ALA A 613 -12.52 18.48 15.57
C ALA A 613 -11.75 17.90 16.77
N SER A 614 -12.05 18.33 18.00
CA SER A 614 -11.41 17.82 19.23
C SER A 614 -11.82 16.37 19.55
N ALA A 615 -13.09 16.02 19.30
CA ALA A 615 -13.62 14.68 19.53
C ALA A 615 -13.09 13.63 18.54
N THR A 616 -12.89 14.01 17.28
CA THR A 616 -12.44 13.10 16.19
C THR A 616 -10.93 12.97 16.08
N THR A 617 -10.15 13.98 16.47
CA THR A 617 -8.69 13.93 16.34
C THR A 617 -8.07 12.92 17.33
N PRO A 618 -7.22 11.98 16.88
CA PRO A 618 -6.51 11.07 17.77
C PRO A 618 -5.31 11.71 18.48
N VAL A 619 -4.86 12.88 18.01
CA VAL A 619 -3.61 13.51 18.47
C VAL A 619 -3.88 14.41 19.68
N ARG A 620 -3.29 14.07 20.83
CA ARG A 620 -3.55 14.73 22.13
C ARG A 620 -3.35 16.24 22.10
N TRP A 621 -2.29 16.72 21.44
CA TRP A 621 -1.98 18.15 21.40
C TRP A 621 -2.85 18.92 20.39
N ILE A 622 -3.28 18.29 19.28
CA ILE A 622 -4.29 18.86 18.37
C ILE A 622 -5.62 18.99 19.11
N ARG A 623 -6.02 17.97 19.89
CA ARG A 623 -7.24 18.00 20.71
C ARG A 623 -7.24 19.19 21.66
N ARG A 624 -6.17 19.36 22.45
CA ARG A 624 -5.98 20.53 23.34
C ARG A 624 -6.02 21.85 22.57
N GLY A 625 -5.39 21.92 21.40
CA GLY A 625 -5.47 23.11 20.52
C GLY A 625 -6.90 23.43 20.11
N CYS A 626 -7.70 22.43 19.69
CA CYS A 626 -9.11 22.61 19.36
C CYS A 626 -9.93 23.03 20.59
N GLU A 627 -9.67 22.46 21.77
CA GLU A 627 -10.31 22.84 23.04
C GLU A 627 -9.99 24.30 23.41
N THR A 628 -8.73 24.74 23.30
CA THR A 628 -8.31 26.14 23.54
C THR A 628 -8.90 27.12 22.52
N ALA A 629 -8.96 26.72 21.24
CA ALA A 629 -9.64 27.51 20.20
C ALA A 629 -11.14 27.62 20.49
N LYS A 630 -11.79 26.51 20.88
CA LYS A 630 -13.21 26.48 21.25
C LYS A 630 -13.48 27.45 22.41
N GLN A 631 -12.73 27.31 23.50
CA GLN A 631 -12.83 28.22 24.65
C GLN A 631 -12.64 29.68 24.23
N SER A 632 -11.69 29.99 23.35
CA SER A 632 -11.51 31.37 22.86
C SER A 632 -12.74 31.89 22.10
N VAL A 633 -13.32 31.07 21.22
CA VAL A 633 -14.57 31.38 20.52
C VAL A 633 -15.76 31.55 21.49
N ASP A 634 -15.86 30.70 22.51
CA ASP A 634 -16.90 30.78 23.54
C ASP A 634 -16.81 32.09 24.36
N HIS A 635 -15.61 32.69 24.46
CA HIS A 635 -15.39 34.03 25.04
C HIS A 635 -15.55 35.19 24.03
N GLY A 636 -16.16 34.94 22.86
CA GLY A 636 -16.41 35.97 21.84
C GLY A 636 -15.21 36.36 20.98
N VAL A 637 -14.10 35.60 21.04
CA VAL A 637 -12.91 35.87 20.19
C VAL A 637 -13.13 35.29 18.80
N GLY A 638 -13.09 36.17 17.78
CA GLY A 638 -13.27 35.81 16.36
C GLY A 638 -12.43 34.60 15.92
N LEU A 639 -12.99 33.80 15.01
CA LEU A 639 -12.48 32.45 14.70
C LEU A 639 -11.01 32.47 14.24
N ALA A 640 -10.62 33.40 13.36
CA ALA A 640 -9.24 33.50 12.90
C ALA A 640 -8.24 33.74 14.07
N ALA A 641 -8.55 34.67 14.98
CA ALA A 641 -7.72 34.96 16.14
C ALA A 641 -7.65 33.76 17.10
N SER A 642 -8.76 33.05 17.30
CA SER A 642 -8.82 31.82 18.09
C SER A 642 -7.97 30.69 17.48
N LEU A 643 -7.98 30.51 16.15
CA LEU A 643 -7.13 29.55 15.45
C LEU A 643 -5.64 29.92 15.50
N ARG A 644 -5.31 31.22 15.47
CA ARG A 644 -3.93 31.69 15.66
C ARG A 644 -3.44 31.38 17.06
N ARG A 645 -4.23 31.67 18.11
CA ARG A 645 -3.90 31.37 19.51
C ARG A 645 -3.61 29.88 19.71
N ALA A 646 -4.41 29.01 19.08
CA ALA A 646 -4.20 27.56 19.08
C ALA A 646 -3.09 27.05 18.13
N GLN A 647 -2.34 27.95 17.47
CA GLN A 647 -1.26 27.64 16.52
C GLN A 647 -1.69 26.83 15.27
N PHE A 648 -2.97 26.83 14.92
CA PHE A 648 -3.45 26.23 13.66
C PHE A 648 -3.15 27.09 12.44
N ILE A 649 -3.03 28.42 12.61
CA ILE A 649 -2.68 29.34 11.54
C ILE A 649 -1.55 30.29 11.98
N ALA A 650 -0.80 30.80 11.00
CA ALA A 650 0.21 31.84 11.20
C ALA A 650 -0.44 33.24 11.24
N ALA A 651 0.25 34.23 11.81
CA ALA A 651 -0.25 35.60 11.90
C ALA A 651 -0.57 36.25 10.52
N ARG A 652 0.10 35.82 9.44
CA ARG A 652 -0.23 36.26 8.06
C ARG A 652 -1.50 35.61 7.49
N GLU A 653 -1.83 34.40 7.96
CA GLU A 653 -3.03 33.66 7.56
C GLU A 653 -4.26 34.21 8.31
N GLU A 654 -4.08 34.69 9.55
CA GLU A 654 -5.13 35.36 10.34
C GLU A 654 -5.71 36.60 9.64
N SER A 655 -4.86 37.49 9.11
CA SER A 655 -5.35 38.69 8.41
C SER A 655 -6.17 38.35 7.15
N TRP A 656 -5.80 37.28 6.44
CA TRP A 656 -6.56 36.80 5.29
C TRP A 656 -7.90 36.22 5.71
N LEU A 657 -7.93 35.43 6.79
CA LEU A 657 -9.17 34.84 7.30
C LEU A 657 -10.12 35.89 7.88
N ASN A 658 -9.63 36.90 8.60
CA ASN A 658 -10.43 38.05 9.07
C ASN A 658 -11.09 38.80 7.89
N SER A 659 -10.37 38.99 6.79
CA SER A 659 -10.93 39.61 5.57
C SER A 659 -11.92 38.67 4.85
N ALA A 660 -11.66 37.36 4.83
CA ALA A 660 -12.55 36.38 4.22
C ALA A 660 -13.85 36.19 5.00
N GLU A 661 -13.80 36.26 6.33
CA GLU A 661 -14.95 36.25 7.25
C GLU A 661 -15.87 37.44 6.97
N LYS A 662 -15.33 38.66 6.88
CA LYS A 662 -16.07 39.88 6.49
C LYS A 662 -16.74 39.78 5.11
N ASN A 663 -16.13 39.05 4.18
CA ASN A 663 -16.63 38.88 2.81
C ASN A 663 -17.52 37.63 2.61
N ALA A 664 -17.77 36.84 3.67
CA ALA A 664 -18.45 35.54 3.58
C ALA A 664 -17.81 34.51 2.62
N VAL A 665 -16.47 34.58 2.44
CA VAL A 665 -15.67 33.64 1.62
C VAL A 665 -14.67 32.85 2.50
N LEU A 666 -15.03 32.67 3.79
CA LEU A 666 -14.14 32.11 4.81
C LEU A 666 -13.75 30.66 4.49
N ALA A 667 -14.70 29.81 4.12
CA ALA A 667 -14.47 28.39 3.87
C ALA A 667 -13.54 28.14 2.68
N GLU A 668 -13.77 28.82 1.56
CA GLU A 668 -12.95 28.76 0.36
C GLU A 668 -11.52 29.22 0.66
N THR A 669 -11.36 30.27 1.46
CA THR A 669 -10.05 30.77 1.88
C THR A 669 -9.30 29.76 2.75
N ILE A 670 -10.00 29.06 3.66
CA ILE A 670 -9.40 27.99 4.47
C ILE A 670 -8.96 26.81 3.59
N GLU A 671 -9.77 26.40 2.59
CA GLU A 671 -9.37 25.35 1.64
C GLU A 671 -8.13 25.76 0.82
N GLN A 672 -8.09 27.00 0.33
CA GLN A 672 -6.94 27.53 -0.39
C GLN A 672 -5.67 27.54 0.49
N ILE A 673 -5.78 27.88 1.78
CA ILE A 673 -4.69 27.76 2.75
C ILE A 673 -4.25 26.29 2.89
N VAL A 674 -5.18 25.35 3.04
CA VAL A 674 -4.90 23.91 3.14
C VAL A 674 -4.14 23.38 1.92
N ASP A 675 -4.55 23.76 0.72
CA ASP A 675 -3.90 23.31 -0.51
C ASP A 675 -2.55 24.00 -0.74
N ASN A 676 -2.40 25.26 -0.33
CA ASN A 676 -1.09 25.94 -0.29
C ASN A 676 -0.11 25.26 0.67
N ILE A 677 -0.54 24.87 1.88
CA ILE A 677 0.28 24.07 2.81
C ILE A 677 0.68 22.76 2.14
N ARG A 678 -0.29 22.01 1.59
CA ARG A 678 -0.05 20.71 0.93
C ARG A 678 0.92 20.83 -0.24
N ARG A 679 0.79 21.86 -1.08
CA ARG A 679 1.69 22.16 -2.21
C ARG A 679 3.10 22.51 -1.73
N ARG A 680 3.22 23.34 -0.68
CA ARG A 680 4.52 23.66 -0.07
C ARG A 680 5.19 22.42 0.50
N GLN A 681 4.43 21.55 1.18
CA GLN A 681 4.93 20.27 1.69
C GLN A 681 5.45 19.37 0.57
N THR A 682 4.67 19.14 -0.50
CA THR A 682 5.10 18.25 -1.59
C THR A 682 6.32 18.80 -2.32
N LEU A 683 6.43 20.12 -2.51
CA LEU A 683 7.63 20.75 -3.07
C LEU A 683 8.85 20.59 -2.15
N LEU A 684 8.75 20.91 -0.86
CA LEU A 684 9.84 20.70 0.11
C LEU A 684 10.28 19.23 0.18
N TRP A 685 9.32 18.29 0.07
CA TRP A 685 9.60 16.86 0.08
C TRP A 685 10.28 16.38 -1.21
N LYS A 686 9.88 16.92 -2.38
CA LYS A 686 10.58 16.70 -3.67
C LYS A 686 12.03 17.20 -3.61
N VAL A 687 12.26 18.42 -3.12
CA VAL A 687 13.61 19.02 -3.02
C VAL A 687 14.49 18.24 -2.04
N ARG A 688 13.98 17.85 -0.86
CA ARG A 688 14.74 16.99 0.07
C ARG A 688 15.11 15.66 -0.57
N LYS A 689 14.17 15.02 -1.28
CA LYS A 689 14.41 13.72 -1.94
C LYS A 689 15.47 13.83 -3.04
N SER A 690 15.42 14.85 -3.89
CA SER A 690 16.34 15.00 -5.02
C SER A 690 17.80 15.16 -4.58
N TRP A 691 18.05 15.65 -3.37
CA TRP A 691 19.39 15.71 -2.77
C TRP A 691 19.72 14.47 -1.93
N LEU A 692 18.79 14.01 -1.09
CA LEU A 692 19.04 12.90 -0.16
C LEU A 692 19.34 11.58 -0.87
N VAL A 693 18.57 11.23 -1.91
CA VAL A 693 18.69 9.90 -2.54
C VAL A 693 20.04 9.76 -3.24
N PRO A 694 20.49 10.69 -4.11
CA PRO A 694 21.82 10.61 -4.70
C PRO A 694 22.95 10.64 -3.65
N LEU A 695 22.86 11.53 -2.65
CA LEU A 695 23.88 11.65 -1.61
C LEU A 695 24.03 10.35 -0.80
N ALA A 696 22.92 9.71 -0.43
CA ALA A 696 22.94 8.44 0.27
C ALA A 696 23.46 7.30 -0.62
N THR A 697 23.07 7.24 -1.90
CA THR A 697 23.60 6.25 -2.84
C THR A 697 25.12 6.41 -3.04
N VAL A 698 25.61 7.64 -3.18
CA VAL A 698 27.07 7.92 -3.27
C VAL A 698 27.77 7.56 -1.96
N GLY A 699 27.20 7.90 -0.80
CA GLY A 699 27.75 7.53 0.50
C GLY A 699 27.85 6.02 0.71
N VAL A 700 26.82 5.26 0.32
CA VAL A 700 26.86 3.79 0.32
C VAL A 700 27.89 3.28 -0.70
N GLY A 701 27.96 3.86 -1.89
CA GLY A 701 28.94 3.49 -2.92
C GLY A 701 30.38 3.64 -2.42
N ILE A 702 30.72 4.77 -1.81
CA ILE A 702 32.03 5.01 -1.17
C ILE A 702 32.27 3.99 -0.05
N TYR A 703 31.28 3.76 0.82
CA TYR A 703 31.39 2.82 1.93
C TYR A 703 31.67 1.38 1.45
N VAL A 704 30.95 0.90 0.44
CA VAL A 704 31.17 -0.42 -0.18
C VAL A 704 32.53 -0.45 -0.92
N LEU A 705 32.92 0.63 -1.60
CA LEU A 705 34.19 0.71 -2.30
C LEU A 705 35.39 0.64 -1.36
N VAL A 706 35.37 1.27 -0.18
CA VAL A 706 36.45 1.14 0.80
C VAL A 706 36.62 -0.32 1.25
N HIS A 707 35.52 -1.03 1.53
CA HIS A 707 35.57 -2.45 1.89
C HIS A 707 36.07 -3.31 0.72
N GLY A 708 35.61 -3.03 -0.50
CA GLY A 708 36.07 -3.71 -1.71
C GLY A 708 37.55 -3.50 -2.00
N VAL A 709 38.07 -2.29 -1.81
CA VAL A 709 39.50 -1.97 -1.98
C VAL A 709 40.36 -2.70 -0.95
N VAL A 710 39.95 -2.80 0.32
CA VAL A 710 40.70 -3.55 1.34
C VAL A 710 40.74 -5.05 1.00
N VAL A 711 39.60 -5.65 0.60
CA VAL A 711 39.55 -7.05 0.16
C VAL A 711 40.39 -7.26 -1.12
N PHE A 712 40.34 -6.33 -2.07
CA PHE A 712 41.13 -6.43 -3.30
C PHE A 712 42.64 -6.29 -3.04
N GLN A 713 43.06 -5.37 -2.18
CA GLN A 713 44.47 -5.21 -1.77
C GLN A 713 45.00 -6.43 -1.01
N PHE A 714 44.15 -7.13 -0.25
CA PHE A 714 44.50 -8.41 0.34
C PHE A 714 44.79 -9.44 -0.76
N LEU A 715 43.81 -9.67 -1.64
CA LEU A 715 43.91 -10.64 -2.73
C LEU A 715 45.07 -10.34 -3.69
N SER A 716 45.35 -9.07 -4.01
CA SER A 716 46.45 -8.70 -4.89
C SER A 716 47.83 -8.97 -4.27
N ARG A 717 47.98 -8.81 -2.94
CA ARG A 717 49.21 -9.18 -2.23
C ARG A 717 49.39 -10.69 -2.17
N VAL A 718 48.30 -11.45 -1.95
CA VAL A 718 48.32 -12.92 -1.95
C VAL A 718 48.69 -13.46 -3.34
N ILE A 719 48.08 -12.93 -4.40
CA ILE A 719 48.34 -13.40 -5.79
C ILE A 719 49.74 -12.96 -6.26
N GLY A 720 50.12 -11.70 -6.02
CA GLY A 720 51.40 -11.13 -6.47
C GLY A 720 52.64 -11.65 -5.72
N TRP A 721 52.47 -12.59 -4.78
CA TRP A 721 53.56 -13.34 -4.15
C TRP A 721 53.81 -14.71 -4.83
N ASN A 722 52.81 -15.23 -5.53
CA ASN A 722 52.88 -16.51 -6.25
C ASN A 722 53.34 -16.34 -7.72
N ALA A 723 53.73 -15.13 -8.12
CA ALA A 723 54.23 -14.76 -9.45
C ALA A 723 55.61 -14.10 -9.33
#